data_AF-A0A5Q2WWV7-F1
#
_entry.id   AF-A0A5Q2WWV7-F1
#
_cell.length_a   1.000
_cell.length_b   1.000
_cell.length_c   1.000
_cell.angle_alpha   90.00
_cell.angle_beta   90.00
_cell.angle_gamma   90.00
#
_symmetry.space_group_name_H-M   'P 1'
#
loop_
_entity.id
_entity.type
_entity.pdbx_description
1 polymer ?
#
loop_
_entity_poly.entity_id
_entity_poly.type
_entity_poly.pdbx_seq_one_letter_code
_entity_poly.pdbx_strand_id
1 'polypeptide(L)'
;FIFNTDATNGNALNLQAANATINFNGTDGTGRLVLLSKNGAATDFNVTGSLGGNLKGIIEFNTVAVAGQLAANAGPANAVIGTDNGAGRAAGFVVSVDNGNAATIAGQVYAKDMVIQSANAGGQVNFGHIVDVGTDGTTAFKTAATTVTITQNSNFGAVDFGNTASQITVPDTKVLTGNFTGDASNNGNTAGVITFAANGTLASGNADANVVVTNKITAIEAAGVGVVQLSGTHTAELRLGNAGSQFKLADGTIINGNVNQTVLVGNAALANGAIQLDGSATITGDIGNGVGNAIPIQGITLANDASKTLTLGGANNAGGTIDFLANGGTIKLTSTQNNIVVDFDLAITTDQTGVVDASSLTNAQTLTISGNIGTIAANNKTLGQFNIGSSKTALNSGDIAINELVIGNNGSVQLAHNTYLITKTTNAVNQGKIIFNPILNDNMTLAAGTNLGSAANPLAEINFGAPAGAAVDTTLNVGKGVNLYATNITTATPNVGTFSFTAGGTNIVSGTVGGQQGNKFNTVELDNGTTAKFLGNAIFNGETTIEDNSILQIGGNYTADFVASADGTGIVEFVNTTPITVTLNKQAGPVDNLKQITVSGRGNVVINEIGNAGNNHAATDTISFENASLGAALFLPNGIPLDGLTIKSTVGNETATGDFDVPRLIVSGVDSVIADGQAIGDQDNIVGLGLGSDNGITVNATTLYAGIGTTKDNQGTVTLSGGIPNTPGTIYGLGEGIGAPKLKQVTFTTDYNNLGNIITTNATINDGVTVTTGGVAGTDFDGKITLGSVNGNANVRFADGTFSDSTSMIVTTKANNGTVTYLGSALVGNIGSSDTPVVSVKFTGSDDGAGLQGNIYSQVTDFGTYDLAVLNSNVILGGGTTAINGEIDLLTNTLTFASGTSTWGSNTSIETTLTVANGNIGHIVIAENAQVNATTTGTTTINVQDNANANFSGTQTYTLIQGGIRFNGTLGGPNFAVTGSNRFVDYGLIRAANQDYIITRTNDAAKVVTNDIANSPFASAPGVGQNVTTFVNSTNTAAYNNFLLAKNGTDSANFVGAITTDTSAAVTNAQLDIAKDIQAQLGNRLGALRYLGTPETAEMAGPEAGAIPAAVAAGDEAVDNVAYGIWAKPFYTDAHQSKKGGLAGYKAKTTGVVIGLDMLANDNLMIGAAIGITKTDIKHQDYKKGDKTDVNGFSFSLYGAQQLVEDFFA
;
A
#
# COMPACT_ATOMS: atom_id res chain seq x y z
N PHE A 1 -38.81 55.98 -70.49
CA PHE A 1 -40.20 56.46 -70.61
C PHE A 1 -40.58 57.15 -69.33
N ILE A 2 -41.14 58.36 -69.42
CA ILE A 2 -41.65 59.10 -68.26
C ILE A 2 -43.14 59.29 -68.48
N PHE A 3 -43.95 58.75 -67.57
CA PHE A 3 -45.38 59.05 -67.52
C PHE A 3 -45.60 60.04 -66.39
N ASN A 4 -45.95 61.26 -66.76
CA ASN A 4 -46.25 62.36 -65.85
C ASN A 4 -47.74 62.69 -65.97
N THR A 5 -48.44 62.76 -64.84
CA THR A 5 -49.84 63.22 -64.80
C THR A 5 -49.89 64.61 -64.17
N ASP A 6 -50.23 65.63 -64.97
CA ASP A 6 -50.33 67.02 -64.52
C ASP A 6 -51.76 67.41 -64.09
N ALA A 7 -52.69 66.45 -63.99
CA ALA A 7 -54.10 66.72 -63.75
C ALA A 7 -54.42 67.02 -62.27
N THR A 8 -55.38 67.92 -62.04
CA THR A 8 -55.85 68.35 -60.72
C THR A 8 -56.96 67.46 -60.12
N ASN A 9 -57.49 66.50 -60.89
CA ASN A 9 -58.48 65.52 -60.46
C ASN A 9 -57.84 64.11 -60.47
N GLY A 10 -58.31 63.21 -59.60
CA GLY A 10 -57.80 61.84 -59.51
C GLY A 10 -57.80 61.14 -60.87
N ASN A 11 -56.64 60.66 -61.29
CA ASN A 11 -56.42 60.00 -62.57
C ASN A 11 -55.88 58.59 -62.36
N ALA A 12 -56.37 57.66 -63.19
CA ALA A 12 -55.86 56.29 -63.24
C ALA A 12 -55.12 56.04 -64.56
N LEU A 13 -53.85 55.64 -64.50
CA LEU A 13 -53.13 55.11 -65.67
C LEU A 13 -53.33 53.59 -65.70
N ASN A 14 -54.16 53.11 -66.62
CA ASN A 14 -54.38 51.67 -66.83
C ASN A 14 -53.41 51.12 -67.88
N LEU A 15 -52.41 50.37 -67.44
CA LEU A 15 -51.48 49.64 -68.31
C LEU A 15 -52.01 48.21 -68.50
N GLN A 16 -52.69 47.97 -69.61
CA GLN A 16 -53.40 46.71 -69.86
C GLN A 16 -52.64 45.81 -70.83
N ALA A 17 -52.20 44.64 -70.36
CA ALA A 17 -51.71 43.55 -71.19
C ALA A 17 -52.06 42.22 -70.50
N ALA A 18 -53.14 41.56 -70.95
CA ALA A 18 -53.64 40.35 -70.32
C ALA A 18 -52.59 39.24 -70.32
N ASN A 19 -52.22 38.74 -69.14
CA ASN A 19 -51.26 37.64 -68.92
C ASN A 19 -49.88 37.84 -69.60
N ALA A 20 -49.44 39.10 -69.75
CA ALA A 20 -48.16 39.42 -70.38
C ALA A 20 -47.35 40.41 -69.55
N THR A 21 -46.02 40.33 -69.70
CA THR A 21 -45.08 41.29 -69.14
C THR A 21 -44.98 42.53 -70.04
N ILE A 22 -45.25 43.71 -69.48
CA ILE A 22 -45.08 44.99 -70.16
C ILE A 22 -43.63 45.45 -70.01
N ASN A 23 -42.90 45.39 -71.11
CA ASN A 23 -41.48 45.72 -71.18
C ASN A 23 -41.24 47.10 -71.83
N PHE A 24 -40.33 47.89 -71.26
CA PHE A 24 -39.92 49.19 -71.79
C PHE A 24 -38.46 49.12 -72.24
N ASN A 25 -38.24 48.97 -73.55
CA ASN A 25 -36.91 48.68 -74.11
C ASN A 25 -36.13 49.96 -74.46
N GLY A 26 -34.91 50.09 -73.93
CA GLY A 26 -33.84 50.94 -74.48
C GLY A 26 -32.99 50.15 -75.47
N THR A 27 -32.22 50.81 -76.33
CA THR A 27 -31.38 50.17 -77.38
C THR A 27 -30.31 49.21 -76.83
N ASP A 28 -29.92 49.36 -75.56
CA ASP A 28 -28.95 48.54 -74.84
C ASP A 28 -29.59 47.67 -73.72
N GLY A 29 -30.93 47.66 -73.65
CA GLY A 29 -31.68 46.94 -72.62
C GLY A 29 -31.78 47.63 -71.25
N THR A 30 -31.30 48.88 -71.10
CA THR A 30 -31.29 49.63 -69.81
C THR A 30 -32.48 50.59 -69.61
N GLY A 31 -33.61 50.33 -70.28
CA GLY A 31 -34.76 51.23 -70.25
C GLY A 31 -35.23 51.56 -68.82
N ARG A 32 -35.45 52.86 -68.54
CA ARG A 32 -36.05 53.35 -67.28
C ARG A 32 -37.50 53.76 -67.50
N LEU A 33 -38.42 53.24 -66.69
CA LEU A 33 -39.80 53.70 -66.60
C LEU A 33 -39.95 54.54 -65.34
N VAL A 34 -40.36 55.81 -65.46
CA VAL A 34 -40.68 56.65 -64.30
C VAL A 34 -42.17 56.97 -64.30
N LEU A 35 -42.84 56.59 -63.22
CA LEU A 35 -44.24 56.90 -62.94
C LEU A 35 -44.25 58.05 -61.92
N LEU A 36 -44.59 59.26 -62.37
CA LEU A 36 -44.59 60.45 -61.51
C LEU A 36 -46.01 60.94 -61.20
N SER A 37 -46.23 61.28 -59.92
CA SER A 37 -47.40 62.04 -59.46
C SER A 37 -46.93 63.39 -58.86
N LYS A 38 -47.33 64.51 -59.48
CA LYS A 38 -46.80 65.86 -59.17
C LYS A 38 -47.81 66.88 -58.62
N ASN A 39 -49.13 66.66 -58.71
CA ASN A 39 -50.17 67.64 -58.33
C ASN A 39 -51.32 67.05 -57.48
N GLY A 40 -51.99 67.91 -56.70
CA GLY A 40 -52.80 67.69 -55.47
C GLY A 40 -53.86 66.58 -55.30
N ALA A 41 -53.95 65.56 -56.15
CA ALA A 41 -54.87 64.43 -55.97
C ALA A 41 -54.16 63.08 -56.14
N ALA A 42 -54.57 62.06 -55.36
CA ALA A 42 -53.97 60.73 -55.42
C ALA A 42 -54.04 60.14 -56.84
N THR A 43 -52.92 59.56 -57.30
CA THR A 43 -52.81 58.96 -58.64
C THR A 43 -52.67 57.45 -58.50
N ASP A 44 -53.55 56.72 -59.20
CA ASP A 44 -53.56 55.26 -59.22
C ASP A 44 -52.94 54.74 -60.52
N PHE A 45 -51.94 53.88 -60.42
CA PHE A 45 -51.34 53.18 -61.55
C PHE A 45 -51.83 51.74 -61.52
N ASN A 46 -52.76 51.41 -62.41
CA ASN A 46 -53.38 50.09 -62.49
C ASN A 46 -52.70 49.27 -63.59
N VAL A 47 -52.14 48.11 -63.25
CA VAL A 47 -51.46 47.23 -64.20
C VAL A 47 -52.24 45.92 -64.33
N THR A 48 -52.60 45.51 -65.55
CA THR A 48 -53.32 44.23 -65.83
C THR A 48 -52.37 43.08 -66.21
N GLY A 49 -51.08 43.20 -65.85
CA GLY A 49 -49.96 42.28 -66.08
C GLY A 49 -48.75 42.68 -65.21
N SER A 50 -47.53 42.21 -65.51
CA SER A 50 -46.31 42.60 -64.77
C SER A 50 -45.54 43.71 -65.49
N LEU A 51 -45.05 44.74 -64.78
CA LEU A 51 -44.08 45.68 -65.35
C LEU A 51 -42.65 45.12 -65.24
N GLY A 52 -41.97 44.96 -66.37
CA GLY A 52 -40.62 44.40 -66.42
C GLY A 52 -40.56 42.90 -66.12
N GLY A 53 -39.36 42.31 -66.23
CA GLY A 53 -39.15 40.87 -65.99
C GLY A 53 -38.62 40.06 -67.17
N ASN A 54 -37.87 40.69 -68.08
CA ASN A 54 -36.99 40.02 -69.04
C ASN A 54 -35.79 40.93 -69.45
N LEU A 55 -35.51 42.01 -68.70
CA LEU A 55 -34.61 43.11 -69.10
C LEU A 55 -33.81 43.71 -67.93
N LYS A 56 -32.69 44.38 -68.26
CA LYS A 56 -31.82 45.14 -67.35
C LYS A 56 -32.38 46.52 -66.92
N GLY A 57 -33.69 46.76 -67.09
CA GLY A 57 -34.32 48.07 -66.89
C GLY A 57 -34.70 48.40 -65.45
N ILE A 58 -34.85 49.70 -65.15
CA ILE A 58 -35.23 50.22 -63.81
C ILE A 58 -36.66 50.78 -63.86
N ILE A 59 -37.48 50.40 -62.89
CA ILE A 59 -38.82 50.96 -62.70
C ILE A 59 -38.77 51.90 -61.50
N GLU A 60 -39.21 53.13 -61.67
CA GLU A 60 -39.25 54.13 -60.61
C GLU A 60 -40.68 54.61 -60.38
N PHE A 61 -41.13 54.49 -59.14
CA PHE A 61 -42.38 55.02 -58.65
C PHE A 61 -42.10 56.25 -57.78
N ASN A 62 -42.53 57.42 -58.24
CA ASN A 62 -42.21 58.69 -57.63
C ASN A 62 -43.49 59.43 -57.20
N THR A 63 -43.66 59.57 -55.88
CA THR A 63 -44.84 60.14 -55.20
C THR A 63 -44.49 61.38 -54.37
N VAL A 64 -43.44 62.10 -54.79
CA VAL A 64 -42.87 63.25 -54.05
C VAL A 64 -43.88 64.36 -53.74
N ALA A 65 -44.91 64.58 -54.58
CA ALA A 65 -45.86 65.66 -54.35
C ALA A 65 -47.14 65.27 -53.58
N VAL A 66 -47.65 64.05 -53.78
CA VAL A 66 -48.91 63.54 -53.19
C VAL A 66 -48.85 62.01 -53.05
N ALA A 67 -49.68 61.43 -52.18
CA ALA A 67 -49.82 59.97 -52.06
C ALA A 67 -50.21 59.32 -53.40
N GLY A 68 -49.67 58.14 -53.67
CA GLY A 68 -49.94 57.40 -54.91
C GLY A 68 -50.05 55.90 -54.68
N GLN A 69 -50.83 55.23 -55.52
CA GLN A 69 -51.01 53.78 -55.47
C GLN A 69 -50.53 53.11 -56.78
N LEU A 70 -49.79 52.02 -56.66
CA LEU A 70 -49.48 51.09 -57.75
C LEU A 70 -50.24 49.78 -57.49
N ALA A 71 -51.30 49.52 -58.25
CA ALA A 71 -52.21 48.40 -58.04
C ALA A 71 -52.27 47.44 -59.24
N ALA A 72 -52.48 46.16 -58.96
CA ALA A 72 -52.80 45.17 -59.99
C ALA A 72 -54.31 45.13 -60.25
N ASN A 73 -54.71 45.31 -61.51
CA ASN A 73 -56.13 45.37 -61.90
C ASN A 73 -56.83 43.99 -61.84
N ALA A 74 -56.05 42.91 -61.78
CA ALA A 74 -56.52 41.53 -61.62
C ALA A 74 -56.59 41.08 -60.13
N GLY A 75 -56.45 42.02 -59.19
CA GLY A 75 -56.46 41.77 -57.75
C GLY A 75 -55.04 41.77 -57.13
N PRO A 76 -54.94 41.91 -55.79
CA PRO A 76 -53.68 42.12 -55.07
C PRO A 76 -52.68 40.94 -55.14
N ALA A 77 -53.13 39.76 -55.58
CA ALA A 77 -52.31 38.56 -55.68
C ALA A 77 -51.49 38.43 -56.98
N ASN A 78 -51.47 39.46 -57.83
CA ASN A 78 -50.70 39.45 -59.08
C ASN A 78 -49.49 40.39 -58.99
N ALA A 79 -48.43 40.05 -59.72
CA ALA A 79 -47.22 40.87 -59.78
C ALA A 79 -47.46 42.18 -60.53
N VAL A 80 -47.15 43.30 -59.88
CA VAL A 80 -47.10 44.62 -60.50
C VAL A 80 -45.71 44.94 -61.04
N ILE A 81 -44.66 44.32 -60.48
CA ILE A 81 -43.25 44.49 -60.87
C ILE A 81 -42.62 43.09 -61.00
N GLY A 82 -42.07 42.76 -62.17
CA GLY A 82 -41.38 41.50 -62.44
C GLY A 82 -42.25 40.24 -62.32
N THR A 83 -41.60 39.09 -62.31
CA THR A 83 -42.16 37.75 -62.07
C THR A 83 -41.28 36.97 -61.09
N ASP A 84 -41.85 35.95 -60.45
CA ASP A 84 -41.24 35.16 -59.37
C ASP A 84 -40.09 34.24 -59.83
N ASN A 85 -39.94 34.00 -61.13
CA ASN A 85 -38.83 33.24 -61.71
C ASN A 85 -37.52 34.07 -61.71
N GLY A 86 -36.39 33.46 -61.36
CA GLY A 86 -35.11 34.17 -61.20
C GLY A 86 -34.63 34.94 -62.44
N ALA A 87 -35.04 34.54 -63.65
CA ALA A 87 -34.75 35.24 -64.90
C ALA A 87 -35.73 36.39 -65.22
N GLY A 88 -36.89 36.44 -64.56
CA GLY A 88 -37.93 37.44 -64.81
C GLY A 88 -38.15 38.45 -63.69
N ARG A 89 -37.20 38.60 -62.78
CA ARG A 89 -37.17 39.73 -61.84
C ARG A 89 -36.85 41.03 -62.54
N ALA A 90 -37.41 42.15 -62.08
CA ALA A 90 -37.00 43.48 -62.54
C ALA A 90 -35.56 43.78 -62.09
N ALA A 91 -34.70 44.35 -62.95
CA ALA A 91 -33.32 44.64 -62.55
C ALA A 91 -33.23 45.69 -61.44
N GLY A 92 -34.11 46.70 -61.45
CA GLY A 92 -34.19 47.69 -60.38
C GLY A 92 -35.61 48.20 -60.16
N PHE A 93 -35.97 48.43 -58.89
CA PHE A 93 -37.20 49.10 -58.48
C PHE A 93 -36.91 50.24 -57.50
N VAL A 94 -37.26 51.47 -57.86
CA VAL A 94 -36.99 52.68 -57.06
C VAL A 94 -38.31 53.26 -56.58
N VAL A 95 -38.45 53.49 -55.27
CA VAL A 95 -39.60 54.17 -54.68
C VAL A 95 -39.14 55.48 -54.07
N SER A 96 -39.69 56.59 -54.55
CA SER A 96 -39.43 57.94 -54.01
C SER A 96 -40.70 58.50 -53.36
N VAL A 97 -40.63 58.88 -52.08
CA VAL A 97 -41.74 59.39 -51.24
C VAL A 97 -41.27 60.62 -50.47
N ASP A 98 -42.07 61.68 -50.29
CA ASP A 98 -41.67 62.88 -49.52
C ASP A 98 -42.69 63.29 -48.45
N ASN A 99 -42.19 63.88 -47.35
CA ASN A 99 -42.88 64.75 -46.36
C ASN A 99 -44.32 64.35 -45.95
N GLY A 100 -44.51 63.11 -45.47
CA GLY A 100 -45.79 62.62 -44.94
C GLY A 100 -46.73 61.96 -45.97
N ASN A 101 -46.31 61.90 -47.24
CA ASN A 101 -47.03 61.15 -48.28
C ASN A 101 -46.71 59.64 -48.20
N ALA A 102 -47.65 58.83 -48.70
CA ALA A 102 -47.54 57.38 -48.76
C ALA A 102 -47.51 56.87 -50.21
N ALA A 103 -46.52 56.04 -50.54
CA ALA A 103 -46.54 55.18 -51.73
C ALA A 103 -47.13 53.83 -51.34
N THR A 104 -48.29 53.47 -51.90
CA THR A 104 -48.91 52.16 -51.67
C THR A 104 -48.73 51.25 -52.88
N ILE A 105 -48.05 50.13 -52.72
CA ILE A 105 -47.86 49.12 -53.76
C ILE A 105 -48.74 47.93 -53.39
N ALA A 106 -49.87 47.76 -54.08
CA ALA A 106 -50.90 46.80 -53.70
C ALA A 106 -50.74 45.40 -54.33
N GLY A 107 -49.82 45.21 -55.28
CA GLY A 107 -49.51 43.90 -55.89
C GLY A 107 -48.12 43.36 -55.54
N GLN A 108 -47.77 42.17 -56.04
CA GLN A 108 -46.45 41.55 -55.77
C GLN A 108 -45.32 42.31 -56.45
N VAL A 109 -44.16 42.38 -55.78
CA VAL A 109 -42.95 43.01 -56.31
C VAL A 109 -41.81 41.99 -56.35
N TYR A 110 -41.35 41.68 -57.55
CA TYR A 110 -40.18 40.84 -57.80
C TYR A 110 -39.08 41.66 -58.49
N ALA A 111 -38.07 42.07 -57.74
CA ALA A 111 -36.94 42.86 -58.22
C ALA A 111 -35.60 42.17 -57.90
N LYS A 112 -34.49 42.67 -58.43
CA LYS A 112 -33.14 42.30 -58.00
C LYS A 112 -32.55 43.37 -57.10
N ASP A 113 -32.63 44.63 -57.51
CA ASP A 113 -32.24 45.77 -56.68
C ASP A 113 -33.46 46.64 -56.36
N MET A 114 -33.64 47.01 -55.11
CA MET A 114 -34.66 47.93 -54.63
C MET A 114 -34.00 49.16 -54.01
N VAL A 115 -34.51 50.35 -54.31
CA VAL A 115 -34.07 51.59 -53.66
C VAL A 115 -35.29 52.31 -53.10
N ILE A 116 -35.25 52.62 -51.81
CA ILE A 116 -36.27 53.41 -51.12
C ILE A 116 -35.63 54.74 -50.74
N GLN A 117 -36.22 55.85 -51.18
CA GLN A 117 -35.62 57.17 -50.98
C GLN A 117 -36.68 58.23 -50.70
N SER A 118 -36.26 59.27 -49.98
CA SER A 118 -37.10 60.43 -49.64
C SER A 118 -36.28 61.70 -49.57
N ALA A 119 -36.79 62.82 -50.06
CA ALA A 119 -36.09 64.11 -49.97
C ALA A 119 -36.13 64.69 -48.54
N ASN A 120 -37.13 64.33 -47.72
CA ASN A 120 -37.31 64.80 -46.33
C ASN A 120 -37.67 63.65 -45.37
N ALA A 121 -37.45 63.79 -44.07
CA ALA A 121 -37.85 62.74 -43.12
C ALA A 121 -39.37 62.53 -43.08
N GLY A 122 -39.84 61.29 -42.91
CA GLY A 122 -41.26 60.97 -42.68
C GLY A 122 -42.05 60.46 -43.89
N GLY A 123 -41.39 60.10 -45.00
CA GLY A 123 -42.05 59.41 -46.12
C GLY A 123 -42.47 57.97 -45.76
N GLN A 124 -43.60 57.50 -46.31
CA GLN A 124 -44.15 56.16 -46.02
C GLN A 124 -44.23 55.30 -47.29
N VAL A 125 -43.77 54.04 -47.22
CA VAL A 125 -43.93 53.04 -48.29
C VAL A 125 -44.70 51.85 -47.74
N ASN A 126 -45.87 51.58 -48.30
CA ASN A 126 -46.74 50.50 -47.88
C ASN A 126 -46.79 49.43 -48.97
N PHE A 127 -46.19 48.27 -48.70
CA PHE A 127 -46.30 47.10 -49.55
C PHE A 127 -47.50 46.27 -49.10
N GLY A 128 -48.59 46.35 -49.86
CA GLY A 128 -49.84 45.63 -49.64
C GLY A 128 -49.79 44.14 -50.01
N HIS A 129 -48.68 43.66 -50.58
CA HIS A 129 -48.42 42.25 -50.87
C HIS A 129 -46.92 41.91 -50.74
N ILE A 130 -46.55 40.66 -51.00
CA ILE A 130 -45.18 40.11 -51.01
C ILE A 130 -44.23 41.00 -51.83
N VAL A 131 -43.11 41.33 -51.21
CA VAL A 131 -41.91 41.87 -51.86
C VAL A 131 -40.81 40.84 -51.79
N ASP A 132 -40.17 40.54 -52.91
CA ASP A 132 -39.06 39.61 -52.97
C ASP A 132 -37.97 40.17 -53.90
N VAL A 133 -36.81 40.51 -53.35
CA VAL A 133 -35.64 40.93 -54.13
C VAL A 133 -34.65 39.80 -54.44
N GLY A 134 -34.87 38.61 -53.87
CA GLY A 134 -34.01 37.43 -54.02
C GLY A 134 -32.85 37.41 -53.04
N THR A 135 -32.16 36.26 -52.94
CA THR A 135 -31.05 36.04 -51.99
C THR A 135 -29.82 36.89 -52.30
N ASP A 136 -29.59 37.17 -53.59
CA ASP A 136 -28.45 37.97 -54.08
C ASP A 136 -28.86 39.41 -54.42
N GLY A 137 -30.11 39.78 -54.12
CA GLY A 137 -30.66 41.10 -54.37
C GLY A 137 -30.34 42.09 -53.26
N THR A 138 -30.46 43.38 -53.55
CA THR A 138 -30.17 44.46 -52.60
C THR A 138 -31.38 45.36 -52.36
N THR A 139 -31.56 45.86 -51.14
CA THR A 139 -32.53 46.90 -50.81
C THR A 139 -31.81 48.06 -50.14
N ALA A 140 -31.71 49.22 -50.79
CA ALA A 140 -30.98 50.37 -50.25
C ALA A 140 -31.94 51.50 -49.86
N PHE A 141 -31.80 52.01 -48.63
CA PHE A 141 -32.42 53.25 -48.17
C PHE A 141 -31.48 54.41 -48.44
N LYS A 142 -31.98 55.50 -49.03
CA LYS A 142 -31.17 56.67 -49.36
C LYS A 142 -31.85 57.97 -48.94
N THR A 143 -31.04 59.03 -48.90
CA THR A 143 -31.38 60.46 -48.77
C THR A 143 -32.01 60.93 -47.44
N ALA A 144 -33.07 60.30 -46.92
CA ALA A 144 -33.70 60.68 -45.64
C ALA A 144 -34.48 59.51 -45.01
N ALA A 145 -34.86 59.65 -43.74
CA ALA A 145 -35.59 58.61 -42.99
C ALA A 145 -37.00 58.33 -43.57
N THR A 146 -37.26 57.06 -43.89
CA THR A 146 -38.55 56.56 -44.42
C THR A 146 -39.11 55.44 -43.56
N THR A 147 -40.43 55.27 -43.55
CA THR A 147 -41.11 54.14 -42.88
C THR A 147 -41.65 53.19 -43.94
N VAL A 148 -41.27 51.93 -43.87
CA VAL A 148 -41.73 50.85 -44.76
C VAL A 148 -42.63 49.91 -43.99
N THR A 149 -43.82 49.63 -44.49
CA THR A 149 -44.73 48.64 -43.92
C THR A 149 -44.95 47.52 -44.94
N ILE A 150 -44.72 46.27 -44.55
CA ILE A 150 -45.13 45.10 -45.34
C ILE A 150 -46.46 44.56 -44.80
N THR A 151 -47.22 43.80 -45.59
CA THR A 151 -48.44 43.11 -45.10
C THR A 151 -48.37 41.59 -45.26
N GLN A 152 -47.35 41.07 -45.95
CA GLN A 152 -47.12 39.65 -46.22
C GLN A 152 -45.64 39.29 -46.02
N ASN A 153 -45.35 37.99 -45.96
CA ASN A 153 -43.97 37.50 -45.90
C ASN A 153 -43.17 38.07 -47.07
N SER A 154 -42.02 38.68 -46.78
CA SER A 154 -41.24 39.43 -47.77
C SER A 154 -39.75 39.17 -47.60
N ASN A 155 -38.99 39.20 -48.70
CA ASN A 155 -37.55 39.05 -48.75
C ASN A 155 -36.91 40.33 -49.31
N PHE A 156 -36.14 41.04 -48.49
CA PHE A 156 -35.45 42.27 -48.86
C PHE A 156 -33.97 42.06 -49.21
N GLY A 157 -33.50 40.81 -49.26
CA GLY A 157 -32.12 40.49 -49.66
C GLY A 157 -31.10 41.19 -48.75
N ALA A 158 -30.01 41.71 -49.31
CA ALA A 158 -29.06 42.55 -48.57
C ALA A 158 -29.59 43.98 -48.43
N VAL A 159 -29.97 44.38 -47.21
CA VAL A 159 -30.58 45.68 -46.92
C VAL A 159 -29.56 46.67 -46.41
N ASP A 160 -29.32 47.78 -47.11
CA ASP A 160 -28.46 48.88 -46.64
C ASP A 160 -29.34 50.06 -46.19
N PHE A 161 -29.28 50.44 -44.92
CA PHE A 161 -30.05 51.59 -44.41
C PHE A 161 -29.47 52.97 -44.80
N GLY A 162 -28.29 53.01 -45.43
CA GLY A 162 -27.69 54.24 -45.96
C GLY A 162 -27.45 55.33 -44.91
N ASN A 163 -27.23 54.93 -43.65
CA ASN A 163 -27.09 55.82 -42.49
C ASN A 163 -28.31 56.73 -42.26
N THR A 164 -29.52 56.28 -42.61
CA THR A 164 -30.78 56.97 -42.34
C THR A 164 -31.51 56.32 -41.16
N ALA A 165 -32.27 57.10 -40.38
CA ALA A 165 -33.16 56.58 -39.33
C ALA A 165 -34.44 55.93 -39.91
N SER A 166 -34.31 55.21 -41.04
CA SER A 166 -35.42 54.56 -41.72
C SER A 166 -35.92 53.37 -40.91
N GLN A 167 -37.22 53.12 -40.99
CA GLN A 167 -37.92 52.11 -40.21
C GLN A 167 -38.59 51.09 -41.13
N ILE A 168 -38.53 49.81 -40.77
CA ILE A 168 -39.32 48.75 -41.40
C ILE A 168 -40.26 48.19 -40.34
N THR A 169 -41.56 48.17 -40.62
CA THR A 169 -42.58 47.58 -39.73
C THR A 169 -42.96 46.19 -40.24
N VAL A 170 -42.73 45.18 -39.41
CA VAL A 170 -43.10 43.77 -39.63
C VAL A 170 -44.39 43.47 -38.87
N PRO A 171 -45.50 43.16 -39.56
CA PRO A 171 -46.77 42.86 -38.90
C PRO A 171 -46.79 41.51 -38.16
N ASP A 172 -47.84 41.32 -37.36
CA ASP A 172 -48.10 40.09 -36.61
C ASP A 172 -48.12 38.86 -37.53
N THR A 173 -47.46 37.78 -37.10
CA THR A 173 -47.30 36.50 -37.81
C THR A 173 -46.56 36.55 -39.15
N LYS A 174 -46.03 37.71 -39.56
CA LYS A 174 -45.34 37.87 -40.85
C LYS A 174 -43.83 37.75 -40.71
N VAL A 175 -43.20 37.21 -41.73
CA VAL A 175 -41.74 37.01 -41.81
C VAL A 175 -41.12 38.03 -42.75
N LEU A 176 -40.15 38.80 -42.27
CA LEU A 176 -39.23 39.57 -43.10
C LEU A 176 -37.90 38.82 -43.18
N THR A 177 -37.49 38.46 -44.39
CA THR A 177 -36.18 37.83 -44.64
C THR A 177 -35.20 38.85 -45.21
N GLY A 178 -33.98 38.92 -44.69
CA GLY A 178 -32.94 39.78 -45.24
C GLY A 178 -31.65 39.80 -44.43
N ASN A 179 -30.59 40.33 -45.03
CA ASN A 179 -29.31 40.60 -44.39
C ASN A 179 -29.15 42.11 -44.25
N PHE A 180 -29.38 42.65 -43.06
CA PHE A 180 -29.50 44.08 -42.84
C PHE A 180 -28.14 44.69 -42.51
N THR A 181 -27.52 45.44 -43.39
CA THR A 181 -26.27 46.16 -43.16
C THR A 181 -26.52 47.66 -42.96
N GLY A 182 -25.61 48.31 -42.23
CA GLY A 182 -25.45 49.77 -42.24
C GLY A 182 -24.02 50.08 -42.68
N ASP A 183 -23.76 51.31 -43.14
CA ASP A 183 -22.42 51.70 -43.63
C ASP A 183 -21.36 51.49 -42.53
N ALA A 184 -20.45 50.53 -42.77
CA ALA A 184 -19.44 50.11 -41.82
C ALA A 184 -18.31 51.14 -41.64
N SER A 185 -18.23 52.17 -42.49
CA SER A 185 -17.15 53.18 -42.46
C SER A 185 -17.41 54.38 -41.54
N ASN A 186 -18.60 54.49 -40.93
CA ASN A 186 -19.01 55.64 -40.14
C ASN A 186 -19.38 55.26 -38.69
N ASN A 187 -18.57 55.67 -37.72
CA ASN A 187 -18.78 55.42 -36.29
C ASN A 187 -20.05 56.08 -35.70
N GLY A 188 -20.71 56.99 -36.42
CA GLY A 188 -21.93 57.68 -35.99
C GLY A 188 -23.24 56.99 -36.39
N ASN A 189 -23.19 55.81 -37.02
CA ASN A 189 -24.30 55.06 -37.64
C ASN A 189 -25.68 55.28 -36.96
N THR A 190 -26.55 56.11 -37.56
CA THR A 190 -27.95 56.23 -37.13
C THR A 190 -28.74 55.02 -37.62
N ALA A 191 -29.31 54.29 -36.65
CA ALA A 191 -29.91 52.97 -36.80
C ALA A 191 -31.07 52.92 -37.80
N GLY A 192 -31.02 51.95 -38.72
CA GLY A 192 -32.25 51.39 -39.26
C GLY A 192 -33.03 50.72 -38.12
N VAL A 193 -34.32 51.03 -37.99
CA VAL A 193 -35.19 50.46 -36.95
C VAL A 193 -36.07 49.39 -37.58
N ILE A 194 -36.15 48.21 -36.98
CA ILE A 194 -37.13 47.21 -37.39
C ILE A 194 -38.16 47.13 -36.27
N THR A 195 -39.38 47.59 -36.55
CA THR A 195 -40.50 47.59 -35.61
C THR A 195 -41.32 46.33 -35.83
N PHE A 196 -41.64 45.61 -34.77
CA PHE A 196 -42.50 44.42 -34.84
C PHE A 196 -43.88 44.75 -34.26
N ALA A 197 -44.95 44.32 -34.93
CA ALA A 197 -46.28 44.25 -34.33
C ALA A 197 -46.53 42.81 -33.89
N ALA A 198 -46.72 42.55 -32.59
CA ALA A 198 -46.90 41.20 -32.03
C ALA A 198 -45.89 40.16 -32.57
N ASN A 199 -46.33 38.99 -33.05
CA ASN A 199 -45.47 37.84 -33.41
C ASN A 199 -44.82 37.99 -34.81
N GLY A 200 -44.41 39.20 -35.20
CA GLY A 200 -43.61 39.39 -36.40
C GLY A 200 -42.24 38.74 -36.25
N THR A 201 -41.74 38.12 -37.33
CA THR A 201 -40.45 37.43 -37.37
C THR A 201 -39.49 38.11 -38.32
N LEU A 202 -38.27 38.38 -37.86
CA LEU A 202 -37.14 38.70 -38.73
C LEU A 202 -36.29 37.44 -38.89
N ALA A 203 -36.02 37.04 -40.12
CA ALA A 203 -35.13 35.94 -40.46
C ALA A 203 -33.94 36.46 -41.28
N SER A 204 -32.75 35.96 -41.00
CA SER A 204 -31.57 36.18 -41.84
C SER A 204 -31.79 35.64 -43.26
N GLY A 205 -31.30 36.36 -44.27
CA GLY A 205 -31.34 35.93 -45.66
C GLY A 205 -30.26 34.89 -46.02
N ASN A 206 -29.31 34.63 -45.11
CA ASN A 206 -28.22 33.69 -45.33
C ASN A 206 -28.00 32.77 -44.12
N ALA A 207 -27.95 31.46 -44.37
CA ALA A 207 -27.69 30.43 -43.38
C ALA A 207 -26.19 30.16 -43.14
N ASP A 208 -25.29 30.73 -43.96
CA ASP A 208 -23.84 30.61 -43.78
C ASP A 208 -23.35 31.45 -42.60
N ALA A 209 -22.77 30.78 -41.61
CA ALA A 209 -22.21 31.37 -40.40
C ALA A 209 -21.13 32.44 -40.67
N ASN A 210 -20.45 32.36 -41.83
CA ASN A 210 -19.33 33.24 -42.20
C ASN A 210 -19.78 34.55 -42.83
N VAL A 211 -21.08 34.71 -43.13
CA VAL A 211 -21.60 35.92 -43.74
C VAL A 211 -21.92 36.92 -42.63
N VAL A 212 -21.41 38.14 -42.78
CA VAL A 212 -21.65 39.25 -41.84
C VAL A 212 -23.06 39.77 -42.11
N VAL A 213 -23.97 39.62 -41.14
CA VAL A 213 -25.41 39.85 -41.35
C VAL A 213 -25.91 41.20 -40.84
N THR A 214 -25.40 41.83 -39.76
CA THR A 214 -25.93 43.15 -39.33
C THR A 214 -25.13 44.03 -38.35
N ASN A 215 -25.36 45.36 -38.47
CA ASN A 215 -25.12 46.44 -37.49
C ASN A 215 -26.44 47.04 -36.90
N LYS A 216 -26.55 47.20 -35.56
CA LYS A 216 -27.54 47.93 -34.72
C LYS A 216 -29.03 47.80 -35.07
N ILE A 217 -29.61 46.60 -34.87
CA ILE A 217 -31.07 46.42 -34.88
C ILE A 217 -31.65 46.83 -33.52
N THR A 218 -32.58 47.79 -33.54
CA THR A 218 -33.47 48.03 -32.40
C THR A 218 -34.84 47.45 -32.73
N ALA A 219 -35.23 46.38 -32.04
CA ALA A 219 -36.59 45.88 -32.08
C ALA A 219 -37.46 46.80 -31.22
N ILE A 220 -38.35 47.58 -31.84
CA ILE A 220 -39.33 48.41 -31.12
C ILE A 220 -40.70 47.76 -31.31
N GLU A 221 -41.43 47.55 -30.22
CA GLU A 221 -42.76 46.94 -30.24
C GLU A 221 -43.84 48.01 -30.01
N ALA A 222 -44.90 47.96 -30.82
CA ALA A 222 -46.08 48.80 -30.62
C ALA A 222 -47.18 48.12 -29.76
N ALA A 223 -47.24 46.78 -29.74
CA ALA A 223 -48.07 45.92 -28.86
C ALA A 223 -47.75 44.41 -29.08
N GLY A 224 -47.21 43.70 -28.07
CA GLY A 224 -47.01 42.22 -28.08
C GLY A 224 -45.55 41.73 -28.21
N VAL A 225 -45.31 40.42 -28.00
CA VAL A 225 -43.98 39.75 -28.01
C VAL A 225 -43.51 39.47 -29.44
N GLY A 226 -42.42 40.12 -29.88
CA GLY A 226 -41.74 39.86 -31.16
C GLY A 226 -40.65 38.79 -31.07
N VAL A 227 -40.42 38.04 -32.16
CA VAL A 227 -39.38 37.01 -32.26
C VAL A 227 -38.39 37.36 -33.36
N VAL A 228 -37.12 37.53 -33.02
CA VAL A 228 -36.05 37.81 -33.99
C VAL A 228 -35.17 36.58 -34.13
N GLN A 229 -35.23 35.91 -35.27
CA GLN A 229 -34.42 34.73 -35.56
C GLN A 229 -33.12 35.14 -36.24
N LEU A 230 -32.01 34.92 -35.55
CA LEU A 230 -30.67 35.29 -35.96
C LEU A 230 -29.88 34.07 -36.43
N SER A 231 -29.10 34.24 -37.49
CA SER A 231 -28.04 33.34 -37.92
C SER A 231 -26.92 34.15 -38.55
N GLY A 232 -25.73 33.57 -38.66
CA GLY A 232 -24.56 34.29 -39.19
C GLY A 232 -23.80 35.05 -38.10
N THR A 233 -22.94 35.98 -38.54
CA THR A 233 -22.11 36.81 -37.65
C THR A 233 -22.66 38.24 -37.54
N HIS A 234 -22.86 38.72 -36.30
CA HIS A 234 -23.38 40.04 -35.96
C HIS A 234 -22.34 40.84 -35.14
N THR A 235 -21.92 42.01 -35.60
CA THR A 235 -20.80 42.75 -35.00
C THR A 235 -21.17 43.96 -34.14
N ALA A 236 -22.39 44.47 -34.26
CA ALA A 236 -22.85 45.62 -33.50
C ALA A 236 -23.74 45.23 -32.32
N GLU A 237 -24.05 46.22 -31.48
CA GLU A 237 -25.02 46.11 -30.40
C GLU A 237 -26.39 45.64 -30.92
N LEU A 238 -26.97 44.63 -30.26
CA LEU A 238 -28.33 44.15 -30.48
C LEU A 238 -29.21 44.57 -29.31
N ARG A 239 -30.42 45.09 -29.59
CA ARG A 239 -31.34 45.57 -28.55
C ARG A 239 -32.71 44.89 -28.61
N LEU A 240 -33.09 44.22 -27.53
CA LEU A 240 -34.44 43.70 -27.30
C LEU A 240 -35.43 44.84 -26.96
N GLY A 241 -36.68 44.64 -27.38
CA GLY A 241 -37.82 45.48 -27.03
C GLY A 241 -38.26 45.30 -25.59
N ASN A 242 -39.34 45.99 -25.21
CA ASN A 242 -39.80 46.09 -23.82
C ASN A 242 -41.03 45.23 -23.50
N ALA A 243 -41.62 44.45 -24.42
CA ALA A 243 -42.80 43.61 -24.12
C ALA A 243 -42.51 42.10 -24.11
N GLY A 244 -41.28 41.69 -23.76
CA GLY A 244 -40.88 40.29 -23.67
C GLY A 244 -40.33 39.69 -24.98
N SER A 245 -39.81 40.51 -25.90
CA SER A 245 -39.23 40.05 -27.17
C SER A 245 -38.17 38.97 -26.99
N GLN A 246 -38.02 38.10 -27.98
CA GLN A 246 -37.08 36.98 -27.95
C GLN A 246 -36.09 37.02 -29.12
N PHE A 247 -34.78 36.87 -28.83
CA PHE A 247 -33.79 36.47 -29.84
C PHE A 247 -33.74 34.95 -29.92
N LYS A 248 -34.03 34.37 -31.09
CA LYS A 248 -33.80 32.94 -31.38
C LYS A 248 -32.52 32.78 -32.18
N LEU A 249 -31.54 32.08 -31.63
CA LEU A 249 -30.23 31.91 -32.24
C LEU A 249 -30.16 30.53 -32.92
N ALA A 250 -29.98 30.52 -34.23
CA ALA A 250 -29.74 29.30 -34.99
C ALA A 250 -28.34 28.71 -34.69
N ASP A 251 -28.12 27.45 -35.08
CA ASP A 251 -26.83 26.78 -34.94
C ASP A 251 -25.72 27.54 -35.69
N GLY A 252 -24.61 27.83 -35.01
CA GLY A 252 -23.47 28.58 -35.55
C GLY A 252 -23.60 30.10 -35.49
N THR A 253 -24.60 30.66 -34.80
CA THR A 253 -24.76 32.12 -34.67
C THR A 253 -23.63 32.75 -33.84
N ILE A 254 -23.05 33.86 -34.31
CA ILE A 254 -21.98 34.60 -33.62
C ILE A 254 -22.43 36.05 -33.40
N ILE A 255 -22.34 36.55 -32.17
CA ILE A 255 -22.66 37.92 -31.78
C ILE A 255 -21.43 38.53 -31.10
N ASN A 256 -20.77 39.49 -31.74
CA ASN A 256 -19.60 40.18 -31.21
C ASN A 256 -19.92 41.51 -30.53
N GLY A 257 -21.09 42.10 -30.81
CA GLY A 257 -21.54 43.30 -30.11
C GLY A 257 -22.30 42.97 -28.83
N ASN A 258 -22.55 43.99 -28.01
CA ASN A 258 -23.31 43.84 -26.76
C ASN A 258 -24.77 43.47 -27.04
N VAL A 259 -25.38 42.68 -26.16
CA VAL A 259 -26.80 42.34 -26.19
C VAL A 259 -27.51 43.03 -25.03
N ASN A 260 -28.36 44.01 -25.33
CA ASN A 260 -29.01 44.86 -24.33
C ASN A 260 -30.54 44.89 -24.49
N GLN A 261 -31.23 45.47 -23.52
CA GLN A 261 -32.64 45.85 -23.63
C GLN A 261 -32.79 47.38 -23.78
N THR A 262 -33.79 47.84 -24.52
CA THR A 262 -34.09 49.28 -24.67
C THR A 262 -34.75 49.86 -23.41
N VAL A 263 -34.22 50.98 -22.89
CA VAL A 263 -34.83 51.72 -21.76
C VAL A 263 -36.10 52.42 -22.23
N LEU A 264 -37.25 52.17 -21.61
CA LEU A 264 -38.45 52.94 -21.89
C LEU A 264 -38.49 54.23 -21.07
N VAL A 265 -38.79 55.35 -21.74
CA VAL A 265 -39.11 56.62 -21.10
C VAL A 265 -40.58 56.59 -20.66
N GLY A 266 -40.88 56.01 -19.50
CA GLY A 266 -42.24 55.95 -18.94
C GLY A 266 -42.44 54.79 -17.96
N ASN A 267 -43.04 55.08 -16.80
CA ASN A 267 -43.05 54.26 -15.58
C ASN A 267 -43.97 53.02 -15.61
N ALA A 268 -44.12 52.34 -16.75
CA ALA A 268 -44.94 51.12 -16.86
C ALA A 268 -44.08 49.86 -16.69
N ALA A 269 -44.46 48.97 -15.78
CA ALA A 269 -43.84 47.65 -15.59
C ALA A 269 -44.12 46.79 -16.84
N LEU A 270 -43.07 46.47 -17.60
CA LEU A 270 -43.17 45.62 -18.78
C LEU A 270 -42.27 44.38 -18.65
N ALA A 271 -42.50 43.36 -19.48
CA ALA A 271 -41.78 42.09 -19.43
C ALA A 271 -40.36 42.18 -20.04
N ASN A 272 -39.37 41.64 -19.34
CA ASN A 272 -37.99 41.58 -19.82
C ASN A 272 -37.86 40.65 -21.04
N GLY A 273 -37.02 40.99 -22.01
CA GLY A 273 -36.78 40.14 -23.20
C GLY A 273 -35.89 38.93 -22.91
N ALA A 274 -35.91 37.91 -23.77
CA ALA A 274 -35.18 36.64 -23.58
C ALA A 274 -34.33 36.23 -24.79
N ILE A 275 -33.38 35.32 -24.58
CA ILE A 275 -32.61 34.67 -25.65
C ILE A 275 -32.93 33.18 -25.63
N GLN A 276 -33.18 32.57 -26.79
CA GLN A 276 -33.37 31.13 -26.94
C GLN A 276 -32.40 30.59 -27.98
N LEU A 277 -31.76 29.48 -27.65
CA LEU A 277 -30.85 28.79 -28.56
C LEU A 277 -31.60 27.63 -29.23
N ASP A 278 -31.66 27.64 -30.57
CA ASP A 278 -32.07 26.50 -31.37
C ASP A 278 -30.86 25.60 -31.73
N GLY A 279 -29.63 26.11 -31.58
CA GLY A 279 -28.37 25.40 -31.76
C GLY A 279 -27.22 26.05 -30.97
N SER A 280 -25.97 25.75 -31.33
CA SER A 280 -24.79 26.36 -30.70
C SER A 280 -24.65 27.82 -31.10
N ALA A 281 -24.27 28.68 -30.17
CA ALA A 281 -24.08 30.11 -30.42
C ALA A 281 -22.87 30.66 -29.67
N THR A 282 -22.30 31.77 -30.15
CA THR A 282 -21.18 32.48 -29.50
C THR A 282 -21.55 33.95 -29.30
N ILE A 283 -21.41 34.45 -28.08
CA ILE A 283 -21.65 35.86 -27.72
C ILE A 283 -20.39 36.39 -27.04
N THR A 284 -19.63 37.26 -27.71
CA THR A 284 -18.39 37.85 -27.16
C THR A 284 -18.55 39.26 -26.62
N GLY A 285 -19.66 39.94 -26.93
CA GLY A 285 -20.05 41.20 -26.27
C GLY A 285 -20.71 40.97 -24.91
N ASP A 286 -20.85 42.05 -24.13
CA ASP A 286 -21.54 42.02 -22.84
C ASP A 286 -23.04 41.72 -23.04
N ILE A 287 -23.62 40.91 -22.16
CA ILE A 287 -25.06 40.59 -22.15
C ILE A 287 -25.67 41.27 -20.93
N GLY A 288 -26.60 42.20 -21.12
CA GLY A 288 -27.20 42.93 -20.01
C GLY A 288 -26.20 43.85 -19.30
N ASN A 289 -26.48 45.15 -19.38
CA ASN A 289 -25.73 46.24 -18.74
C ASN A 289 -24.31 46.50 -19.31
N GLY A 290 -24.27 47.26 -20.42
CA GLY A 290 -23.03 47.88 -20.93
C GLY A 290 -22.86 49.39 -20.65
N VAL A 291 -23.93 50.17 -20.44
CA VAL A 291 -23.92 51.61 -20.04
C VAL A 291 -25.37 52.14 -19.95
N GLY A 292 -25.73 52.84 -18.85
CA GLY A 292 -26.92 53.69 -18.70
C GLY A 292 -28.27 52.98 -18.50
N ASN A 293 -28.84 53.02 -17.28
CA ASN A 293 -30.24 52.73 -16.86
C ASN A 293 -31.05 51.60 -17.56
N ALA A 294 -30.43 50.67 -18.29
CA ALA A 294 -31.08 49.55 -18.96
C ALA A 294 -31.40 48.41 -17.99
N ILE A 295 -32.59 47.82 -18.15
CA ILE A 295 -33.09 46.70 -17.35
C ILE A 295 -32.40 45.40 -17.83
N PRO A 296 -32.00 44.48 -16.92
CA PRO A 296 -31.43 43.18 -17.29
C PRO A 296 -32.40 42.31 -18.13
N ILE A 297 -31.86 41.45 -19.00
CA ILE A 297 -32.69 40.51 -19.77
C ILE A 297 -33.34 39.47 -18.86
N GLN A 298 -34.49 38.91 -19.25
CA GLN A 298 -35.23 37.92 -18.48
C GLN A 298 -34.42 36.64 -18.28
N GLY A 299 -33.77 36.15 -19.33
CA GLY A 299 -33.01 34.92 -19.27
C GLY A 299 -32.57 34.39 -20.63
N ILE A 300 -31.83 33.29 -20.58
CA ILE A 300 -31.30 32.54 -21.73
C ILE A 300 -31.76 31.09 -21.62
N THR A 301 -32.53 30.59 -22.58
CA THR A 301 -32.89 29.18 -22.66
C THR A 301 -31.93 28.46 -23.61
N LEU A 302 -31.16 27.49 -23.09
CA LEU A 302 -30.25 26.69 -23.92
C LEU A 302 -31.02 25.71 -24.82
N ALA A 303 -30.39 25.24 -25.90
CA ALA A 303 -30.94 24.18 -26.71
C ALA A 303 -31.10 22.89 -25.88
N ASN A 304 -32.16 22.12 -26.13
CA ASN A 304 -32.41 20.85 -25.43
C ASN A 304 -31.57 19.69 -25.99
N ASP A 305 -30.25 19.88 -26.03
CA ASP A 305 -29.27 18.97 -26.64
C ASP A 305 -27.88 19.18 -26.00
N ALA A 306 -27.36 18.15 -25.33
CA ALA A 306 -26.07 18.17 -24.64
C ALA A 306 -24.87 18.53 -25.55
N SER A 307 -24.98 18.30 -26.87
CA SER A 307 -23.91 18.60 -27.82
C SER A 307 -23.80 20.09 -28.17
N LYS A 308 -24.82 20.88 -27.83
CA LYS A 308 -24.91 22.30 -28.18
C LYS A 308 -24.24 23.17 -27.11
N THR A 309 -23.57 24.21 -27.59
CA THR A 309 -22.75 25.09 -26.74
C THR A 309 -23.15 26.54 -26.91
N LEU A 310 -23.37 27.25 -25.79
CA LEU A 310 -23.36 28.71 -25.72
C LEU A 310 -21.97 29.16 -25.27
N THR A 311 -21.20 29.81 -26.15
CA THR A 311 -19.91 30.39 -25.78
C THR A 311 -20.11 31.85 -25.35
N LEU A 312 -19.68 32.21 -24.15
CA LEU A 312 -19.73 33.57 -23.61
C LEU A 312 -18.32 34.12 -23.43
N GLY A 313 -18.07 35.33 -23.95
CA GLY A 313 -16.81 36.05 -23.79
C GLY A 313 -16.91 37.50 -23.35
N GLY A 314 -18.13 38.02 -23.17
CA GLY A 314 -18.36 39.34 -22.58
C GLY A 314 -17.83 39.42 -21.15
N ALA A 315 -17.36 40.60 -20.75
CA ALA A 315 -16.87 40.84 -19.39
C ALA A 315 -18.02 40.84 -18.37
N ASN A 316 -19.18 41.39 -18.76
CA ASN A 316 -20.38 41.45 -17.94
C ASN A 316 -21.53 40.72 -18.62
N ASN A 317 -22.05 39.69 -17.96
CA ASN A 317 -23.20 38.93 -18.44
C ASN A 317 -24.24 38.88 -17.31
N ALA A 318 -25.28 39.70 -17.39
CA ALA A 318 -26.32 39.87 -16.38
C ALA A 318 -27.73 39.65 -16.94
N GLY A 319 -28.57 38.98 -16.16
CA GLY A 319 -29.98 38.75 -16.46
C GLY A 319 -30.70 37.98 -15.34
N GLY A 320 -31.86 37.38 -15.63
CA GLY A 320 -32.58 36.54 -14.68
C GLY A 320 -31.99 35.13 -14.59
N THR A 321 -32.36 34.24 -15.51
CA THR A 321 -31.93 32.82 -15.49
C THR A 321 -31.19 32.38 -16.76
N ILE A 322 -30.30 31.40 -16.66
CA ILE A 322 -29.88 30.56 -17.78
C ILE A 322 -30.45 29.15 -17.55
N ASP A 323 -31.38 28.73 -18.40
CA ASP A 323 -32.11 27.50 -18.24
C ASP A 323 -31.42 26.35 -18.99
N PHE A 324 -30.90 25.37 -18.24
CA PHE A 324 -30.48 24.08 -18.77
C PHE A 324 -31.71 23.16 -18.88
N LEU A 325 -32.11 22.87 -20.12
CA LEU A 325 -33.23 22.00 -20.43
C LEU A 325 -32.92 20.52 -20.12
N ALA A 326 -33.91 19.64 -20.31
CA ALA A 326 -33.87 18.25 -19.81
C ALA A 326 -32.70 17.40 -20.33
N ASN A 327 -32.24 17.63 -21.56
CA ASN A 327 -31.10 16.94 -22.16
C ASN A 327 -29.76 17.65 -21.88
N GLY A 328 -29.76 18.74 -21.11
CA GLY A 328 -28.60 19.57 -20.84
C GLY A 328 -28.13 20.38 -22.06
N GLY A 329 -27.03 21.10 -21.85
CA GLY A 329 -26.30 21.91 -22.83
C GLY A 329 -25.00 22.39 -22.19
N THR A 330 -24.10 23.01 -22.96
CA THR A 330 -22.82 23.52 -22.44
C THR A 330 -22.77 25.04 -22.47
N ILE A 331 -22.42 25.68 -21.36
CA ILE A 331 -21.96 27.07 -21.34
C ILE A 331 -20.44 27.07 -21.35
N LYS A 332 -19.82 27.59 -22.40
CA LYS A 332 -18.37 27.71 -22.51
C LYS A 332 -17.94 29.14 -22.24
N LEU A 333 -17.08 29.36 -21.25
CA LEU A 333 -16.60 30.68 -20.86
C LEU A 333 -15.19 30.90 -21.44
N THR A 334 -15.03 31.93 -22.26
CA THR A 334 -13.77 32.23 -22.95
C THR A 334 -13.44 33.72 -22.92
N SER A 335 -12.31 34.11 -22.37
CA SER A 335 -11.81 35.49 -22.44
C SER A 335 -10.29 35.50 -22.43
N THR A 336 -9.68 36.34 -23.26
CA THR A 336 -8.21 36.50 -23.34
C THR A 336 -7.70 37.73 -22.59
N GLN A 337 -8.58 38.63 -22.17
CA GLN A 337 -8.20 39.95 -21.63
C GLN A 337 -8.99 40.36 -20.37
N ASN A 338 -10.23 39.92 -20.23
CA ASN A 338 -11.15 40.41 -19.21
C ASN A 338 -11.51 39.35 -18.17
N ASN A 339 -11.76 39.78 -16.95
CA ASN A 339 -12.55 39.00 -16.00
C ASN A 339 -13.97 38.79 -16.56
N ILE A 340 -14.59 37.67 -16.18
CA ILE A 340 -15.96 37.34 -16.61
C ILE A 340 -16.85 37.36 -15.38
N VAL A 341 -17.93 38.12 -15.44
CA VAL A 341 -19.04 38.08 -14.48
C VAL A 341 -20.24 37.42 -15.14
N VAL A 342 -20.78 36.40 -14.49
CA VAL A 342 -22.06 35.73 -14.80
C VAL A 342 -23.02 36.02 -13.65
N ASP A 343 -23.83 37.05 -13.84
CA ASP A 343 -24.88 37.48 -12.93
C ASP A 343 -26.24 36.96 -13.45
N PHE A 344 -26.34 35.63 -13.50
CA PHE A 344 -27.53 34.88 -13.83
C PHE A 344 -27.68 33.72 -12.84
N ASP A 345 -28.91 33.36 -12.50
CA ASP A 345 -29.21 32.06 -11.90
C ASP A 345 -29.07 30.95 -12.95
N LEU A 346 -28.26 29.93 -12.69
CA LEU A 346 -28.13 28.76 -13.56
C LEU A 346 -29.18 27.72 -13.14
N ALA A 347 -30.33 27.72 -13.82
CA ALA A 347 -31.46 26.86 -13.52
C ALA A 347 -31.32 25.47 -14.18
N ILE A 348 -31.42 24.40 -13.39
CA ILE A 348 -31.25 23.02 -13.86
C ILE A 348 -32.59 22.27 -13.84
N THR A 349 -33.08 21.85 -15.02
CA THR A 349 -34.37 21.14 -15.14
C THR A 349 -34.29 19.70 -14.65
N THR A 350 -33.27 18.96 -15.10
CA THR A 350 -33.04 17.54 -14.77
C THR A 350 -31.77 17.44 -13.94
N ASP A 351 -31.82 16.72 -12.81
CA ASP A 351 -30.65 16.56 -11.93
C ASP A 351 -29.44 16.00 -12.69
N GLN A 352 -28.25 16.49 -12.39
CA GLN A 352 -26.98 16.08 -12.98
C GLN A 352 -26.87 16.34 -14.50
N THR A 353 -27.58 17.35 -15.01
CA THR A 353 -27.49 17.75 -16.43
C THR A 353 -26.83 19.12 -16.58
N GLY A 354 -26.31 19.38 -17.78
CA GLY A 354 -25.64 20.64 -18.10
C GLY A 354 -24.15 20.68 -17.73
N VAL A 355 -23.41 21.47 -18.49
CA VAL A 355 -21.97 21.70 -18.28
C VAL A 355 -21.68 23.19 -18.29
N VAL A 356 -20.91 23.67 -17.32
CA VAL A 356 -20.23 24.97 -17.39
C VAL A 356 -18.74 24.71 -17.59
N ASP A 357 -18.19 25.15 -18.71
CA ASP A 357 -16.79 24.97 -19.08
C ASP A 357 -16.03 26.29 -19.04
N ALA A 358 -15.33 26.51 -17.93
CA ALA A 358 -14.37 27.59 -17.72
C ALA A 358 -12.90 27.09 -17.78
N SER A 359 -12.65 25.90 -18.34
CA SER A 359 -11.31 25.32 -18.41
C SER A 359 -10.30 26.16 -19.20
N SER A 360 -10.80 27.00 -20.13
CA SER A 360 -9.97 27.88 -20.96
C SER A 360 -9.46 29.14 -20.23
N LEU A 361 -10.03 29.47 -19.06
CA LEU A 361 -9.63 30.64 -18.30
C LEU A 361 -8.30 30.39 -17.57
N THR A 362 -7.44 31.42 -17.59
CA THR A 362 -6.11 31.36 -16.99
C THR A 362 -6.05 32.13 -15.67
N ASN A 363 -4.95 32.01 -14.94
CA ASN A 363 -4.70 32.78 -13.71
C ASN A 363 -4.70 34.31 -13.87
N ALA A 364 -4.68 34.83 -15.11
CA ALA A 364 -4.83 36.26 -15.40
C ALA A 364 -6.31 36.72 -15.37
N GLN A 365 -7.27 35.79 -15.32
CA GLN A 365 -8.70 36.09 -15.26
C GLN A 365 -9.31 35.60 -13.94
N THR A 366 -10.33 36.34 -13.49
CA THR A 366 -11.27 35.90 -12.46
C THR A 366 -12.63 35.66 -13.09
N LEU A 367 -13.23 34.49 -12.79
CA LEU A 367 -14.63 34.21 -13.05
C LEU A 367 -15.43 34.51 -11.79
N THR A 368 -16.49 35.29 -11.90
CA THR A 368 -17.47 35.50 -10.82
C THR A 368 -18.82 35.00 -11.27
N ILE A 369 -19.42 34.09 -10.51
CA ILE A 369 -20.83 33.70 -10.67
C ILE A 369 -21.58 34.22 -9.44
N SER A 370 -22.54 35.10 -9.68
CA SER A 370 -23.28 35.77 -8.62
C SER A 370 -24.63 35.09 -8.34
N GLY A 371 -25.26 34.46 -9.34
CA GLY A 371 -26.53 33.76 -9.15
C GLY A 371 -26.42 32.38 -8.50
N ASN A 372 -27.57 31.76 -8.25
CA ASN A 372 -27.71 30.38 -7.81
C ASN A 372 -27.24 29.41 -8.90
N ILE A 373 -26.73 28.24 -8.50
CA ILE A 373 -26.49 27.12 -9.43
C ILE A 373 -27.34 25.95 -8.99
N GLY A 374 -28.33 25.59 -9.80
CA GLY A 374 -29.24 24.49 -9.46
C GLY A 374 -30.14 24.80 -8.25
N THR A 375 -30.58 23.75 -7.56
CA THR A 375 -31.48 23.88 -6.40
C THR A 375 -31.13 22.86 -5.33
N ILE A 376 -31.00 23.31 -4.08
CA ILE A 376 -30.80 22.46 -2.89
C ILE A 376 -32.15 22.33 -2.18
N ALA A 377 -32.75 21.15 -2.25
CA ALA A 377 -34.09 20.86 -1.69
C ALA A 377 -34.24 19.35 -1.43
N ALA A 378 -35.43 18.89 -1.03
CA ALA A 378 -35.70 17.45 -0.86
C ALA A 378 -35.37 16.64 -2.13
N ASN A 379 -35.53 17.24 -3.31
CA ASN A 379 -35.06 16.72 -4.59
C ASN A 379 -34.06 17.71 -5.19
N ASN A 380 -32.78 17.50 -4.89
CA ASN A 380 -31.72 18.35 -5.42
C ASN A 380 -31.72 18.35 -6.97
N LYS A 381 -31.37 19.50 -7.53
CA LYS A 381 -31.15 19.69 -8.97
C LYS A 381 -29.74 20.23 -9.14
N THR A 382 -28.80 19.33 -9.35
CA THR A 382 -27.37 19.65 -9.45
C THR A 382 -26.96 19.89 -10.91
N LEU A 383 -26.07 20.86 -11.13
CA LEU A 383 -25.37 21.01 -12.42
C LEU A 383 -24.51 19.77 -12.66
N GLY A 384 -24.61 19.16 -13.85
CA GLY A 384 -23.88 17.94 -14.19
C GLY A 384 -22.37 18.05 -14.00
N GLN A 385 -21.76 19.10 -14.57
CA GLN A 385 -20.32 19.35 -14.44
C GLN A 385 -19.97 20.84 -14.48
N PHE A 386 -19.02 21.27 -13.66
CA PHE A 386 -18.39 22.58 -13.73
C PHE A 386 -16.87 22.42 -13.86
N ASN A 387 -16.33 22.74 -15.04
CA ASN A 387 -14.90 22.68 -15.33
C ASN A 387 -14.23 24.04 -15.10
N ILE A 388 -13.16 24.05 -14.32
CA ILE A 388 -12.36 25.24 -14.01
C ILE A 388 -10.91 25.00 -14.44
N GLY A 389 -10.35 26.00 -15.14
CA GLY A 389 -8.95 26.02 -15.55
C GLY A 389 -8.04 26.48 -14.40
N SER A 390 -7.04 27.30 -14.72
CA SER A 390 -6.12 27.87 -13.71
C SER A 390 -6.60 29.19 -13.10
N SER A 391 -7.80 29.65 -13.47
CA SER A 391 -8.38 30.90 -12.99
C SER A 391 -8.82 30.83 -11.52
N LYS A 392 -9.02 32.01 -10.93
CA LYS A 392 -9.80 32.16 -9.70
C LYS A 392 -11.28 32.20 -10.07
N THR A 393 -12.10 31.36 -9.43
CA THR A 393 -13.56 31.32 -9.61
C THR A 393 -14.23 31.67 -8.30
N ALA A 394 -15.08 32.70 -8.27
CA ALA A 394 -15.79 33.16 -7.09
C ALA A 394 -17.30 32.88 -7.22
N LEU A 395 -17.88 32.19 -6.24
CA LEU A 395 -19.30 31.83 -6.17
C LEU A 395 -19.95 32.65 -5.04
N ASN A 396 -20.48 33.83 -5.39
CA ASN A 396 -20.57 34.94 -4.44
C ASN A 396 -21.95 35.21 -3.80
N SER A 397 -23.08 34.91 -4.46
CA SER A 397 -24.38 35.40 -3.95
C SER A 397 -25.56 34.42 -3.98
N GLY A 398 -25.43 33.18 -4.52
CA GLY A 398 -26.49 32.16 -4.49
C GLY A 398 -26.10 30.80 -3.87
N ASP A 399 -27.09 29.95 -3.61
CA ASP A 399 -26.93 28.53 -3.28
C ASP A 399 -26.34 27.78 -4.49
N ILE A 400 -25.46 26.83 -4.24
CA ILE A 400 -24.70 26.15 -5.31
C ILE A 400 -24.86 24.64 -5.19
N ALA A 401 -25.47 24.02 -6.19
CA ALA A 401 -25.63 22.58 -6.34
C ALA A 401 -24.90 22.10 -7.60
N ILE A 402 -23.75 21.44 -7.41
CA ILE A 402 -22.89 20.91 -8.46
C ILE A 402 -22.68 19.41 -8.22
N ASN A 403 -22.85 18.61 -9.25
CA ASN A 403 -22.55 17.19 -9.19
C ASN A 403 -21.04 16.97 -9.28
N GLU A 404 -20.40 17.40 -10.36
CA GLU A 404 -18.95 17.29 -10.50
C GLU A 404 -18.27 18.65 -10.68
N LEU A 405 -17.43 19.03 -9.72
CA LEU A 405 -16.53 20.18 -9.80
C LEU A 405 -15.15 19.71 -10.25
N VAL A 406 -14.73 20.08 -11.47
CA VAL A 406 -13.41 19.73 -12.01
C VAL A 406 -12.47 20.93 -11.89
N ILE A 407 -11.36 20.76 -11.16
CA ILE A 407 -10.36 21.81 -10.94
C ILE A 407 -9.04 21.40 -11.61
N GLY A 408 -8.73 22.01 -12.75
CA GLY A 408 -7.48 21.81 -13.48
C GLY A 408 -6.39 22.83 -13.11
N ASN A 409 -5.13 22.54 -13.41
CA ASN A 409 -4.02 23.51 -13.45
C ASN A 409 -3.90 24.46 -12.22
N ASN A 410 -4.10 23.95 -11.00
CA ASN A 410 -4.08 24.73 -9.75
C ASN A 410 -5.09 25.90 -9.68
N GLY A 411 -6.25 25.79 -10.34
CA GLY A 411 -7.36 26.72 -10.17
C GLY A 411 -7.84 26.82 -8.72
N SER A 412 -8.56 27.90 -8.40
CA SER A 412 -9.12 28.11 -7.06
C SER A 412 -10.61 28.45 -7.10
N VAL A 413 -11.37 27.91 -6.16
CA VAL A 413 -12.80 28.17 -5.99
C VAL A 413 -13.03 28.86 -4.67
N GLN A 414 -13.53 30.09 -4.71
CA GLN A 414 -13.91 30.86 -3.54
C GLN A 414 -15.41 30.70 -3.28
N LEU A 415 -15.73 30.27 -2.07
CA LEU A 415 -17.07 30.11 -1.53
C LEU A 415 -17.30 31.24 -0.53
N ALA A 416 -18.40 31.97 -0.67
CA ALA A 416 -18.67 33.17 0.12
C ALA A 416 -19.69 32.90 1.25
N HIS A 417 -20.95 32.61 0.95
CA HIS A 417 -21.99 32.98 1.92
C HIS A 417 -23.22 32.04 2.00
N ASN A 418 -23.38 31.10 1.08
CA ASN A 418 -24.63 30.32 0.96
C ASN A 418 -24.44 28.83 1.29
N THR A 419 -25.42 28.02 0.92
CA THR A 419 -25.35 26.57 1.01
C THR A 419 -24.67 26.01 -0.24
N TYR A 420 -23.68 25.15 -0.04
CA TYR A 420 -22.94 24.49 -1.12
C TYR A 420 -23.15 22.98 -1.06
N LEU A 421 -23.62 22.40 -2.16
CA LEU A 421 -23.66 20.98 -2.44
C LEU A 421 -22.72 20.68 -3.61
N ILE A 422 -21.56 20.08 -3.33
CA ILE A 422 -20.63 19.61 -4.36
C ILE A 422 -20.48 18.11 -4.19
N THR A 423 -21.17 17.29 -4.99
CA THR A 423 -21.23 15.83 -4.72
C THR A 423 -19.91 15.12 -5.02
N LYS A 424 -19.10 15.68 -5.94
CA LYS A 424 -17.78 15.17 -6.33
C LYS A 424 -16.86 16.30 -6.75
N THR A 425 -15.58 16.19 -6.36
CA THR A 425 -14.50 17.01 -6.91
C THR A 425 -13.51 16.14 -7.69
N THR A 426 -13.12 16.59 -8.88
CA THR A 426 -12.10 15.94 -9.71
C THR A 426 -10.90 16.88 -9.89
N ASN A 427 -9.75 16.45 -9.39
CA ASN A 427 -8.48 17.18 -9.45
C ASN A 427 -7.32 16.18 -9.53
N ALA A 428 -6.16 16.64 -9.99
CA ALA A 428 -4.91 15.89 -9.81
C ALA A 428 -4.45 15.97 -8.34
N VAL A 429 -3.69 14.97 -7.89
CA VAL A 429 -3.11 14.94 -6.53
C VAL A 429 -2.37 16.24 -6.23
N ASN A 430 -2.66 16.87 -5.09
CA ASN A 430 -2.04 18.12 -4.63
C ASN A 430 -2.27 19.31 -5.59
N GLN A 431 -3.35 19.30 -6.36
CA GLN A 431 -3.77 20.43 -7.18
C GLN A 431 -5.16 20.89 -6.79
N GLY A 432 -5.43 22.17 -7.07
CA GLY A 432 -6.72 22.80 -6.78
C GLY A 432 -6.81 23.31 -5.35
N LYS A 433 -7.48 24.46 -5.19
CA LYS A 433 -7.69 25.12 -3.90
C LYS A 433 -9.15 25.51 -3.72
N ILE A 434 -9.70 25.27 -2.53
CA ILE A 434 -11.00 25.81 -2.14
C ILE A 434 -10.77 26.85 -1.04
N ILE A 435 -11.46 27.99 -1.14
CA ILE A 435 -11.32 29.11 -0.23
C ILE A 435 -12.69 29.45 0.34
N PHE A 436 -12.88 29.22 1.63
CA PHE A 436 -14.05 29.70 2.38
C PHE A 436 -13.79 31.15 2.80
N ASN A 437 -14.40 32.11 2.12
CA ASN A 437 -14.15 33.54 2.32
C ASN A 437 -15.46 34.33 2.42
N PRO A 438 -16.09 34.37 3.61
CA PRO A 438 -17.39 34.99 3.78
C PRO A 438 -17.35 36.51 3.64
N ILE A 439 -18.36 37.04 2.93
CA ILE A 439 -18.51 38.47 2.59
C ILE A 439 -19.18 39.24 3.76
N LEU A 440 -19.85 38.55 4.69
CA LEU A 440 -20.50 39.06 5.91
C LEU A 440 -20.26 38.09 7.09
N ASN A 441 -20.56 38.48 8.33
CA ASN A 441 -20.42 37.65 9.56
C ASN A 441 -21.37 36.43 9.63
N ASP A 442 -21.71 35.79 8.50
CA ASP A 442 -22.67 34.69 8.46
C ASP A 442 -21.95 33.34 8.30
N ASN A 443 -22.61 32.30 8.79
CA ASN A 443 -22.11 30.94 8.77
C ASN A 443 -22.22 30.34 7.35
N MET A 444 -21.22 29.58 6.93
CA MET A 444 -21.26 28.85 5.66
C MET A 444 -21.77 27.43 5.89
N THR A 445 -22.59 26.91 4.98
CA THR A 445 -23.12 25.54 5.09
C THR A 445 -22.68 24.66 3.92
N LEU A 446 -22.05 23.53 4.23
CA LEU A 446 -21.89 22.43 3.28
C LEU A 446 -23.08 21.49 3.42
N ALA A 447 -23.87 21.36 2.37
CA ALA A 447 -25.03 20.47 2.35
C ALA A 447 -24.62 19.00 2.46
N ALA A 448 -25.57 18.17 2.89
CA ALA A 448 -25.37 16.73 3.03
C ALA A 448 -24.89 16.09 1.71
N GLY A 449 -23.85 15.24 1.82
CA GLY A 449 -23.23 14.57 0.68
C GLY A 449 -22.17 15.38 -0.08
N THR A 450 -21.71 16.52 0.46
CA THR A 450 -20.64 17.31 -0.16
C THR A 450 -19.27 16.64 -0.03
N ASN A 451 -18.53 16.51 -1.14
CA ASN A 451 -17.19 15.93 -1.21
C ASN A 451 -16.20 16.89 -1.87
N LEU A 452 -15.33 17.47 -1.05
CA LEU A 452 -14.27 18.38 -1.49
C LEU A 452 -12.94 17.62 -1.54
N GLY A 453 -12.45 17.34 -2.75
CA GLY A 453 -11.34 16.42 -3.00
C GLY A 453 -11.71 14.95 -2.79
N SER A 454 -10.71 14.06 -2.82
CA SER A 454 -10.89 12.63 -2.55
C SER A 454 -9.67 12.04 -1.84
N ALA A 455 -9.81 10.87 -1.20
CA ALA A 455 -8.70 10.18 -0.55
C ALA A 455 -7.55 9.86 -1.54
N ALA A 456 -7.86 9.51 -2.79
CA ALA A 456 -6.86 9.22 -3.82
C ALA A 456 -6.22 10.48 -4.41
N ASN A 457 -6.99 11.57 -4.51
CA ASN A 457 -6.55 12.85 -5.07
C ASN A 457 -6.97 13.99 -4.13
N PRO A 458 -6.28 14.20 -3.01
CA PRO A 458 -6.57 15.32 -2.12
C PRO A 458 -6.29 16.64 -2.83
N LEU A 459 -7.08 17.66 -2.52
CA LEU A 459 -6.83 19.04 -2.94
C LEU A 459 -5.51 19.54 -2.34
N ALA A 460 -4.87 20.51 -2.99
CA ALA A 460 -3.65 21.11 -2.43
C ALA A 460 -3.94 21.79 -1.08
N GLU A 461 -5.03 22.54 -1.02
CA GLU A 461 -5.41 23.35 0.13
C GLU A 461 -6.92 23.60 0.20
N ILE A 462 -7.48 23.49 1.41
CA ILE A 462 -8.75 24.10 1.78
C ILE A 462 -8.42 25.24 2.75
N ASN A 463 -8.74 26.47 2.39
CA ASN A 463 -8.36 27.66 3.14
C ASN A 463 -9.58 28.40 3.66
N PHE A 464 -9.54 28.81 4.93
CA PHE A 464 -10.48 29.74 5.53
C PHE A 464 -9.87 31.14 5.41
N GLY A 465 -10.44 31.94 4.51
CA GLY A 465 -10.02 33.31 4.22
C GLY A 465 -10.30 34.27 5.39
N ALA A 466 -9.70 35.46 5.32
CA ALA A 466 -9.90 36.48 6.35
C ALA A 466 -11.30 37.09 6.22
N PRO A 467 -12.11 37.13 7.31
CA PRO A 467 -13.45 37.69 7.25
C PRO A 467 -13.43 39.20 6.91
N ALA A 468 -14.44 39.65 6.18
CA ALA A 468 -14.61 41.06 5.81
C ALA A 468 -15.17 41.88 6.99
N GLY A 469 -14.31 42.27 7.94
CA GLY A 469 -14.71 42.98 9.16
C GLY A 469 -13.97 42.40 10.37
N ALA A 470 -13.67 43.22 11.38
CA ALA A 470 -12.77 42.83 12.47
C ALA A 470 -13.18 41.55 13.22
N ALA A 471 -12.23 40.61 13.38
CA ALA A 471 -12.14 39.56 14.40
C ALA A 471 -13.43 38.82 14.82
N VAL A 472 -14.30 38.46 13.88
CA VAL A 472 -15.41 37.51 14.12
C VAL A 472 -15.01 36.16 13.57
N ASP A 473 -15.25 35.10 14.34
CA ASP A 473 -15.01 33.73 13.89
C ASP A 473 -15.92 33.35 12.72
N THR A 474 -15.47 32.44 11.85
CA THR A 474 -16.26 31.92 10.74
C THR A 474 -16.64 30.47 11.01
N THR A 475 -17.94 30.19 11.12
CA THR A 475 -18.43 28.82 11.34
C THR A 475 -18.72 28.14 10.00
N LEU A 476 -18.12 26.97 9.80
CA LEU A 476 -18.46 26.03 8.75
C LEU A 476 -19.43 24.99 9.31
N ASN A 477 -20.71 25.11 8.95
CA ASN A 477 -21.73 24.11 9.24
C ASN A 477 -21.53 22.94 8.29
N VAL A 478 -21.30 21.75 8.86
CA VAL A 478 -21.01 20.53 8.12
C VAL A 478 -22.26 19.64 8.11
N GLY A 479 -22.87 19.49 6.94
CA GLY A 479 -24.01 18.60 6.71
C GLY A 479 -23.65 17.12 6.86
N LYS A 480 -24.67 16.25 6.78
CA LYS A 480 -24.49 14.79 6.88
C LYS A 480 -23.61 14.24 5.76
N GLY A 481 -22.58 13.46 6.09
CA GLY A 481 -21.78 12.75 5.06
C GLY A 481 -20.87 13.66 4.25
N VAL A 482 -20.44 14.78 4.82
CA VAL A 482 -19.51 15.72 4.18
C VAL A 482 -18.07 15.25 4.38
N ASN A 483 -17.29 15.25 3.28
CA ASN A 483 -15.90 14.84 3.31
C ASN A 483 -14.99 15.93 2.73
N LEU A 484 -13.95 16.28 3.48
CA LEU A 484 -12.92 17.24 3.14
C LEU A 484 -11.59 16.49 3.02
N TYR A 485 -11.05 16.43 1.80
CA TYR A 485 -9.75 15.81 1.51
C TYR A 485 -8.81 16.85 0.90
N ALA A 486 -7.87 17.32 1.71
CA ALA A 486 -6.82 18.22 1.27
C ALA A 486 -5.49 17.86 1.94
N THR A 487 -4.38 18.26 1.34
CA THR A 487 -3.07 18.10 2.00
C THR A 487 -2.95 19.05 3.19
N ASN A 488 -3.43 20.28 3.02
CA ASN A 488 -3.48 21.29 4.07
C ASN A 488 -4.88 21.87 4.21
N ILE A 489 -5.32 22.05 5.45
CA ILE A 489 -6.53 22.79 5.80
C ILE A 489 -6.07 23.95 6.69
N THR A 490 -6.20 25.18 6.19
CA THR A 490 -5.51 26.36 6.74
C THR A 490 -6.49 27.49 7.02
N THR A 491 -6.10 28.41 7.90
CA THR A 491 -6.86 29.63 8.18
C THR A 491 -5.95 30.86 8.06
N ALA A 492 -6.45 31.92 7.43
CA ALA A 492 -5.70 33.14 7.14
C ALA A 492 -5.40 33.97 8.41
N THR A 493 -6.20 33.79 9.46
CA THR A 493 -6.09 34.49 10.75
C THR A 493 -6.25 33.49 11.90
N PRO A 494 -5.52 33.63 13.02
CA PRO A 494 -5.70 32.75 14.16
C PRO A 494 -7.10 32.92 14.79
N ASN A 495 -7.64 31.86 15.39
CA ASN A 495 -8.99 31.83 15.98
C ASN A 495 -10.11 32.09 14.96
N VAL A 496 -9.90 31.71 13.70
CA VAL A 496 -10.92 31.77 12.67
C VAL A 496 -11.08 30.39 12.04
N GLY A 497 -12.33 29.92 12.00
CA GLY A 497 -12.73 28.63 11.45
C GLY A 497 -13.20 27.71 12.58
N THR A 498 -14.49 27.70 12.84
CA THR A 498 -15.16 26.69 13.68
C THR A 498 -15.74 25.60 12.78
N PHE A 499 -15.48 24.34 13.11
CA PHE A 499 -16.14 23.20 12.45
C PHE A 499 -17.36 22.80 13.28
N SER A 500 -18.56 23.07 12.77
CA SER A 500 -19.81 22.69 13.43
C SER A 500 -20.44 21.49 12.74
N PHE A 501 -20.27 20.30 13.32
CA PHE A 501 -20.83 19.04 12.84
C PHE A 501 -22.10 18.70 13.63
N THR A 502 -23.14 19.53 13.46
CA THR A 502 -24.41 19.42 14.20
C THR A 502 -25.51 18.74 13.39
N ALA A 503 -25.23 18.36 12.13
CA ALA A 503 -26.23 17.75 11.26
C ALA A 503 -26.39 16.23 11.43
N GLY A 504 -25.48 15.53 12.11
CA GLY A 504 -25.46 14.06 12.21
C GLY A 504 -24.61 13.35 11.14
N GLY A 505 -24.49 12.02 11.25
CA GLY A 505 -23.81 11.17 10.27
C GLY A 505 -22.28 11.19 10.37
N THR A 506 -21.59 10.52 9.44
CA THR A 506 -20.13 10.39 9.44
C THR A 506 -19.48 11.39 8.49
N ASN A 507 -18.60 12.24 9.01
CA ASN A 507 -17.91 13.28 8.26
C ASN A 507 -16.39 13.08 8.35
N ILE A 508 -15.67 13.37 7.26
CA ILE A 508 -14.22 13.17 7.19
C ILE A 508 -13.52 14.50 6.96
N VAL A 509 -12.49 14.76 7.75
CA VAL A 509 -11.53 15.84 7.58
C VAL A 509 -10.14 15.22 7.49
N SER A 510 -9.61 15.16 6.27
CA SER A 510 -8.32 14.57 5.96
C SER A 510 -7.35 15.63 5.48
N GLY A 511 -6.15 15.63 6.07
CA GLY A 511 -5.12 16.66 5.87
C GLY A 511 -4.53 17.15 7.18
N THR A 512 -3.54 18.04 7.08
CA THR A 512 -3.05 18.78 8.25
C THR A 512 -3.92 20.01 8.49
N VAL A 513 -4.65 20.06 9.60
CA VAL A 513 -5.53 21.17 10.01
C VAL A 513 -4.76 22.13 10.93
N GLY A 514 -4.58 23.39 10.51
CA GLY A 514 -3.99 24.47 11.33
C GLY A 514 -2.45 24.49 11.43
N GLY A 515 -1.72 23.64 10.69
CA GLY A 515 -0.29 23.39 10.93
C GLY A 515 0.75 24.19 10.13
N GLN A 516 0.49 24.61 8.89
CA GLN A 516 1.57 25.08 8.00
C GLN A 516 1.89 26.59 8.02
N GLN A 517 1.00 27.44 8.53
CA GLN A 517 1.19 28.91 8.50
C GLN A 517 1.22 29.56 9.90
N GLY A 518 1.27 28.76 10.97
CA GLY A 518 1.29 29.24 12.36
C GLY A 518 -0.06 29.68 12.93
N ASN A 519 -1.10 29.83 12.10
CA ASN A 519 -2.46 30.13 12.53
C ASN A 519 -3.25 28.85 12.83
N LYS A 520 -3.95 28.86 13.97
CA LYS A 520 -4.75 27.74 14.47
C LYS A 520 -6.25 28.06 14.33
N PHE A 521 -7.05 27.02 14.11
CA PHE A 521 -8.51 27.10 14.03
C PHE A 521 -9.13 27.41 15.39
N ASN A 522 -10.41 27.79 15.43
CA ASN A 522 -11.09 28.16 16.67
C ASN A 522 -11.57 26.93 17.44
N THR A 523 -12.81 26.46 17.23
CA THR A 523 -13.40 25.33 17.98
C THR A 523 -13.90 24.21 17.05
N VAL A 524 -14.27 23.08 17.65
CA VAL A 524 -14.93 21.96 17.00
C VAL A 524 -16.17 21.59 17.80
N GLU A 525 -17.32 21.47 17.14
CA GLU A 525 -18.60 21.12 17.77
C GLU A 525 -19.19 19.88 17.09
N LEU A 526 -19.57 18.87 17.87
CA LEU A 526 -20.24 17.67 17.39
C LEU A 526 -21.56 17.48 18.15
N ASP A 527 -22.65 17.25 17.41
CA ASP A 527 -23.99 17.04 17.97
C ASP A 527 -24.81 16.08 17.08
N ASN A 528 -26.01 15.69 17.51
CA ASN A 528 -26.97 14.86 16.77
C ASN A 528 -26.40 13.50 16.32
N GLY A 529 -25.62 12.82 17.18
CA GLY A 529 -25.04 11.50 16.90
C GLY A 529 -24.05 11.50 15.73
N THR A 530 -23.29 12.58 15.59
CA THR A 530 -22.30 12.75 14.53
C THR A 530 -21.03 11.93 14.79
N THR A 531 -20.38 11.40 13.75
CA THR A 531 -18.98 10.97 13.82
C THR A 531 -18.10 11.91 12.98
N ALA A 532 -17.22 12.70 13.59
CA ALA A 532 -16.27 13.54 12.87
C ALA A 532 -14.87 12.93 12.91
N LYS A 533 -14.30 12.62 11.74
CA LYS A 533 -12.99 11.96 11.61
C LYS A 533 -11.90 12.95 11.21
N PHE A 534 -10.98 13.24 12.10
CA PHE A 534 -9.76 13.98 11.81
C PHE A 534 -8.61 13.00 11.57
N LEU A 535 -8.33 12.69 10.30
CA LEU A 535 -7.38 11.63 9.94
C LEU A 535 -5.91 12.07 10.01
N GLY A 536 -5.63 13.36 9.84
CA GLY A 536 -4.29 13.93 9.96
C GLY A 536 -4.08 14.71 11.26
N ASN A 537 -2.99 15.47 11.34
CA ASN A 537 -2.72 16.34 12.48
C ASN A 537 -3.74 17.49 12.51
N ALA A 538 -4.30 17.80 13.67
CA ALA A 538 -5.26 18.89 13.81
C ALA A 538 -4.95 19.79 15.01
N ILE A 539 -4.96 21.10 14.79
CA ILE A 539 -4.57 22.11 15.78
C ILE A 539 -5.65 23.18 15.87
N PHE A 540 -6.27 23.25 17.04
CA PHE A 540 -7.29 24.20 17.45
C PHE A 540 -6.80 25.03 18.64
N ASN A 541 -7.23 26.28 18.72
CA ASN A 541 -6.97 27.17 19.86
C ASN A 541 -8.07 27.10 20.91
N GLY A 542 -9.30 26.77 20.54
CA GLY A 542 -10.44 26.64 21.44
C GLY A 542 -10.74 25.19 21.81
N GLU A 543 -11.92 24.99 22.39
CA GLU A 543 -12.44 23.70 22.84
C GLU A 543 -12.97 22.81 21.71
N THR A 544 -13.06 21.52 22.03
CA THR A 544 -13.82 20.54 21.25
C THR A 544 -14.96 20.00 22.09
N THR A 545 -16.20 20.27 21.66
CA THR A 545 -17.42 19.91 22.39
C THR A 545 -18.16 18.79 21.67
N ILE A 546 -18.54 17.74 22.40
CA ILE A 546 -19.14 16.52 21.86
C ILE A 546 -20.44 16.21 22.62
N GLU A 547 -21.58 16.29 21.94
CA GLU A 547 -22.92 16.08 22.51
C GLU A 547 -23.69 14.96 21.76
N ASP A 548 -24.82 14.51 22.31
CA ASP A 548 -25.78 13.59 21.67
C ASP A 548 -25.18 12.27 21.15
N ASN A 549 -24.32 11.62 21.95
CA ASN A 549 -23.59 10.39 21.63
C ASN A 549 -22.71 10.52 20.36
N SER A 550 -22.25 11.72 20.06
CA SER A 550 -21.33 11.95 18.95
C SER A 550 -19.92 11.40 19.25
N ILE A 551 -19.16 11.14 18.18
CA ILE A 551 -17.84 10.50 18.21
C ILE A 551 -16.83 11.40 17.51
N LEU A 552 -15.80 11.83 18.24
CA LEU A 552 -14.61 12.45 17.67
C LEU A 552 -13.56 11.36 17.37
N GLN A 553 -13.31 11.07 16.09
CA GLN A 553 -12.26 10.15 15.68
C GLN A 553 -10.94 10.88 15.37
N ILE A 554 -9.85 10.48 16.03
CA ILE A 554 -8.53 11.11 15.91
C ILE A 554 -7.53 10.10 15.31
N GLY A 555 -6.97 10.44 14.15
CA GLY A 555 -5.96 9.64 13.44
C GLY A 555 -4.52 10.17 13.52
N GLY A 556 -4.34 11.46 13.84
CA GLY A 556 -3.04 12.14 13.96
C GLY A 556 -2.87 12.87 15.29
N ASN A 557 -1.81 13.70 15.40
CA ASN A 557 -1.65 14.56 16.58
C ASN A 557 -2.81 15.54 16.67
N TYR A 558 -3.37 15.69 17.88
CA TYR A 558 -4.52 16.55 18.11
C TYR A 558 -4.17 17.59 19.17
N THR A 559 -4.49 18.86 18.92
CA THR A 559 -4.27 19.95 19.88
C THR A 559 -5.53 20.78 19.99
N ALA A 560 -6.00 21.01 21.21
CA ALA A 560 -7.14 21.85 21.54
C ALA A 560 -6.92 22.49 22.92
N ASP A 561 -7.79 23.41 23.34
CA ASP A 561 -7.80 23.87 24.74
C ASP A 561 -8.19 22.72 25.67
N PHE A 562 -9.32 22.06 25.42
CA PHE A 562 -9.77 20.84 26.07
C PHE A 562 -10.75 20.09 25.16
N VAL A 563 -11.07 18.84 25.50
CA VAL A 563 -12.11 18.04 24.85
C VAL A 563 -13.13 17.66 25.90
N ALA A 564 -14.40 18.03 25.69
CA ALA A 564 -15.46 17.88 26.68
C ALA A 564 -16.77 17.41 26.04
N SER A 565 -17.66 16.90 26.89
CA SER A 565 -19.04 16.59 26.55
C SER A 565 -19.95 17.21 27.60
N ALA A 566 -20.76 18.19 27.19
CA ALA A 566 -21.60 18.95 28.11
C ALA A 566 -22.77 18.13 28.67
N ASP A 567 -23.18 17.08 27.96
CA ASP A 567 -24.29 16.19 28.32
C ASP A 567 -23.83 14.82 28.86
N GLY A 568 -22.52 14.57 28.92
CA GLY A 568 -21.95 13.32 29.40
C GLY A 568 -22.03 12.14 28.41
N THR A 569 -22.36 12.39 27.14
CA THR A 569 -22.62 11.32 26.16
C THR A 569 -21.54 11.17 25.09
N GLY A 570 -20.65 12.16 24.95
CA GLY A 570 -19.63 12.24 23.92
C GLY A 570 -18.52 11.18 24.05
N ILE A 571 -18.04 10.71 22.89
CA ILE A 571 -17.03 9.67 22.77
C ILE A 571 -15.82 10.21 22.01
N VAL A 572 -14.62 9.91 22.49
CA VAL A 572 -13.37 10.13 21.75
C VAL A 572 -12.82 8.78 21.32
N GLU A 573 -12.53 8.60 20.04
CA GLU A 573 -11.97 7.37 19.49
C GLU A 573 -10.64 7.62 18.78
N PHE A 574 -9.60 6.93 19.20
CA PHE A 574 -8.28 6.99 18.58
C PHE A 574 -8.12 5.89 17.54
N VAL A 575 -7.91 6.26 16.27
CA VAL A 575 -7.80 5.35 15.12
C VAL A 575 -6.39 5.38 14.49
N ASN A 576 -5.42 5.92 15.21
CA ASN A 576 -4.06 6.17 14.74
C ASN A 576 -3.26 4.88 14.50
N THR A 577 -2.47 4.86 13.42
CA THR A 577 -1.60 3.72 13.08
C THR A 577 -0.18 3.89 13.64
N THR A 578 0.25 5.13 13.87
CA THR A 578 1.53 5.50 14.48
C THR A 578 1.31 6.17 15.84
N PRO A 579 2.32 6.23 16.73
CA PRO A 579 2.18 6.96 17.99
C PRO A 579 1.75 8.42 17.75
N ILE A 580 0.80 8.90 18.55
CA ILE A 580 0.30 10.28 18.50
C ILE A 580 0.32 10.93 19.87
N THR A 581 0.30 12.26 19.88
CA THR A 581 0.11 13.07 21.08
C THR A 581 -1.17 13.89 20.96
N VAL A 582 -2.01 13.81 21.98
CA VAL A 582 -3.14 14.72 22.22
C VAL A 582 -2.67 15.76 23.22
N THR A 583 -2.67 17.02 22.82
CA THR A 583 -2.23 18.15 23.67
C THR A 583 -3.43 19.01 24.04
N LEU A 584 -3.71 19.11 25.32
CA LEU A 584 -4.77 19.95 25.88
C LEU A 584 -4.12 21.16 26.57
N ASN A 585 -4.36 22.36 26.04
CA ASN A 585 -3.70 23.59 26.50
C ASN A 585 -4.29 24.12 27.82
N LYS A 586 -5.51 23.73 28.16
CA LYS A 586 -6.24 24.13 29.37
C LYS A 586 -6.82 22.89 30.04
N GLN A 587 -7.10 23.00 31.35
CA GLN A 587 -7.87 21.98 32.06
C GLN A 587 -9.36 22.21 31.86
N ALA A 588 -10.12 21.12 31.82
CA ALA A 588 -11.55 21.09 31.67
C ALA A 588 -12.26 21.67 32.92
N GLY A 589 -13.45 22.23 32.76
CA GLY A 589 -14.33 22.64 33.84
C GLY A 589 -14.96 21.43 34.57
N PRO A 590 -15.67 21.64 35.70
CA PRO A 590 -16.25 20.57 36.49
C PRO A 590 -17.38 19.74 35.82
N VAL A 591 -17.80 20.07 34.61
CA VAL A 591 -19.00 19.53 33.94
C VAL A 591 -18.63 18.69 32.69
N ASP A 592 -17.36 18.31 32.57
CA ASP A 592 -16.74 17.93 31.30
C ASP A 592 -16.48 16.41 31.22
N ASN A 593 -17.53 15.61 31.45
CA ASN A 593 -17.40 14.15 31.49
C ASN A 593 -17.57 13.54 30.10
N LEU A 594 -16.57 12.84 29.60
CA LEU A 594 -16.75 11.98 28.42
C LEU A 594 -17.46 10.70 28.84
N LYS A 595 -18.31 10.17 27.96
CA LYS A 595 -18.91 8.84 28.15
C LYS A 595 -17.86 7.75 28.09
N GLN A 596 -16.95 7.87 27.13
CA GLN A 596 -15.98 6.84 26.79
C GLN A 596 -14.78 7.42 26.03
N ILE A 597 -13.59 6.91 26.35
CA ILE A 597 -12.42 6.98 25.47
C ILE A 597 -12.19 5.61 24.87
N THR A 598 -12.15 5.53 23.54
CA THR A 598 -11.91 4.30 22.79
C THR A 598 -10.57 4.37 22.08
N VAL A 599 -9.78 3.31 22.18
CA VAL A 599 -8.56 3.10 21.40
C VAL A 599 -8.83 1.97 20.41
N SER A 600 -8.87 2.31 19.13
CA SER A 600 -9.05 1.38 18.01
C SER A 600 -7.83 1.31 17.08
N GLY A 601 -6.87 2.20 17.30
CA GLY A 601 -5.63 2.30 16.56
C GLY A 601 -4.55 1.30 16.99
N ARG A 602 -3.48 1.24 16.21
CA ARG A 602 -2.28 0.42 16.50
C ARG A 602 -1.18 1.20 17.21
N GLY A 603 -1.22 2.53 17.12
CA GLY A 603 -0.20 3.39 17.70
C GLY A 603 -0.52 3.79 19.14
N ASN A 604 0.52 4.01 19.94
CA ASN A 604 0.34 4.54 21.29
C ASN A 604 -0.27 5.95 21.26
N VAL A 605 -1.10 6.26 22.25
CA VAL A 605 -1.73 7.56 22.42
C VAL A 605 -1.21 8.17 23.71
N VAL A 606 -0.62 9.36 23.63
CA VAL A 606 -0.20 10.12 24.81
C VAL A 606 -1.08 11.35 24.95
N ILE A 607 -1.82 11.45 26.06
CA ILE A 607 -2.61 12.64 26.38
C ILE A 607 -1.80 13.51 27.35
N ASN A 608 -1.44 14.71 26.91
CA ASN A 608 -0.69 15.70 27.67
C ASN A 608 -1.57 16.91 27.98
N GLU A 609 -1.55 17.36 29.23
CA GLU A 609 -2.14 18.63 29.67
C GLU A 609 -1.01 19.62 30.01
N ILE A 610 -1.09 20.84 29.47
CA ILE A 610 -0.05 21.88 29.65
C ILE A 610 -0.56 23.07 30.52
N GLY A 611 -1.85 23.10 30.86
CA GLY A 611 -2.51 24.19 31.60
C GLY A 611 -2.20 24.24 33.12
N ASN A 612 -2.46 25.41 33.74
CA ASN A 612 -2.25 25.64 35.18
C ASN A 612 -3.13 24.74 36.06
N ALA A 613 -2.52 24.08 37.04
CA ALA A 613 -3.15 23.16 37.99
C ALA A 613 -4.24 23.82 38.84
N GLY A 614 -5.49 23.36 38.71
CA GLY A 614 -6.57 23.82 39.60
C GLY A 614 -7.92 23.10 39.53
N ASN A 615 -8.26 22.36 38.46
CA ASN A 615 -9.58 21.70 38.31
C ASN A 615 -9.48 20.37 37.53
N ASN A 616 -10.58 19.60 37.57
CA ASN A 616 -10.74 18.23 37.06
C ASN A 616 -10.19 18.01 35.63
N HIS A 617 -9.53 16.87 35.45
CA HIS A 617 -9.05 16.39 34.15
C HIS A 617 -10.22 16.01 33.22
N ALA A 618 -9.96 15.82 31.93
CA ALA A 618 -10.93 15.17 31.04
C ALA A 618 -11.28 13.78 31.62
N ALA A 619 -12.42 13.71 32.31
CA ALA A 619 -12.81 12.57 33.10
C ALA A 619 -13.75 11.71 32.26
N THR A 620 -13.33 10.49 31.96
CA THR A 620 -14.24 9.42 31.55
C THR A 620 -14.23 8.37 32.63
N ASP A 621 -15.39 7.80 32.92
CA ASP A 621 -15.47 6.61 33.77
C ASP A 621 -15.21 5.33 32.96
N THR A 622 -15.11 5.42 31.63
CA THR A 622 -14.93 4.26 30.75
C THR A 622 -13.81 4.45 29.73
N ILE A 623 -12.89 3.48 29.67
CA ILE A 623 -11.87 3.33 28.64
C ILE A 623 -12.07 1.99 27.96
N SER A 624 -12.01 1.96 26.62
CA SER A 624 -12.22 0.75 25.84
C SER A 624 -11.16 0.56 24.78
N PHE A 625 -10.62 -0.64 24.67
CA PHE A 625 -9.72 -1.05 23.59
C PHE A 625 -10.52 -1.89 22.60
N GLU A 626 -10.86 -1.33 21.43
CA GLU A 626 -11.77 -1.94 20.45
C GLU A 626 -11.08 -2.10 19.12
N ASN A 627 -10.73 -3.32 18.72
CA ASN A 627 -9.91 -3.59 17.51
C ASN A 627 -8.50 -2.96 17.55
N ALA A 628 -8.03 -2.52 18.72
CA ALA A 628 -6.64 -2.12 18.91
C ALA A 628 -5.68 -3.31 18.68
N SER A 629 -4.41 -3.02 18.40
CA SER A 629 -3.38 -4.07 18.43
C SER A 629 -2.97 -4.42 19.85
N LEU A 630 -2.49 -5.65 20.04
CA LEU A 630 -1.69 -6.00 21.22
C LEU A 630 -0.52 -4.99 21.36
N GLY A 631 -0.19 -4.64 22.59
CA GLY A 631 0.85 -3.67 22.94
C GLY A 631 0.47 -2.19 22.80
N ALA A 632 -0.69 -1.86 22.21
CA ALA A 632 -1.17 -0.48 22.11
C ALA A 632 -1.36 0.12 23.52
N ALA A 633 -0.77 1.29 23.76
CA ALA A 633 -0.82 1.94 25.06
C ALA A 633 -1.51 3.32 25.01
N LEU A 634 -2.40 3.57 25.96
CA LEU A 634 -2.96 4.88 26.26
C LEU A 634 -2.29 5.43 27.52
N PHE A 635 -1.60 6.57 27.39
CA PHE A 635 -1.02 7.29 28.51
C PHE A 635 -1.95 8.41 28.92
N LEU A 636 -2.49 8.32 30.12
CA LEU A 636 -3.34 9.36 30.69
C LEU A 636 -2.51 10.55 31.17
N PRO A 637 -3.12 11.75 31.26
CA PRO A 637 -2.50 12.89 31.91
C PRO A 637 -2.02 12.59 33.33
N ASN A 638 -0.96 13.30 33.72
CA ASN A 638 -0.40 13.21 35.07
C ASN A 638 -1.44 13.61 36.13
N GLY A 639 -1.65 12.78 37.14
CA GLY A 639 -2.61 13.01 38.22
C GLY A 639 -3.94 12.26 38.12
N ILE A 640 -4.22 11.55 37.03
CA ILE A 640 -5.45 10.75 36.88
C ILE A 640 -5.26 9.32 37.44
N PRO A 641 -6.01 8.93 38.49
CA PRO A 641 -5.90 7.60 39.08
C PRO A 641 -6.73 6.56 38.31
N LEU A 642 -6.50 5.28 38.59
CA LEU A 642 -7.34 4.18 38.08
C LEU A 642 -8.66 4.02 38.84
N ASP A 643 -8.86 4.75 39.93
CA ASP A 643 -9.99 4.61 40.87
C ASP A 643 -11.33 4.80 40.16
N GLY A 644 -12.22 3.81 40.27
CA GLY A 644 -13.58 3.88 39.70
C GLY A 644 -13.67 3.73 38.17
N LEU A 645 -12.55 3.69 37.45
CA LEU A 645 -12.53 3.50 36.01
C LEU A 645 -13.02 2.10 35.61
N THR A 646 -13.86 2.05 34.59
CA THR A 646 -14.20 0.86 33.83
C THR A 646 -13.27 0.73 32.64
N ILE A 647 -12.52 -0.37 32.55
CA ILE A 647 -11.57 -0.62 31.45
C ILE A 647 -11.99 -1.91 30.74
N LYS A 648 -12.35 -1.80 29.46
CA LYS A 648 -12.82 -2.91 28.64
C LYS A 648 -11.88 -3.16 27.46
N SER A 649 -11.85 -4.38 26.98
CA SER A 649 -11.16 -4.76 25.75
C SER A 649 -12.03 -5.72 24.95
N THR A 650 -12.05 -5.56 23.64
CA THR A 650 -12.52 -6.59 22.69
C THR A 650 -11.36 -7.18 21.88
N VAL A 651 -10.13 -6.81 22.23
CA VAL A 651 -8.92 -7.37 21.64
C VAL A 651 -8.73 -8.73 22.27
N GLY A 652 -8.97 -9.77 21.48
CA GLY A 652 -8.80 -11.15 21.92
C GLY A 652 -7.33 -11.42 22.18
N ASN A 653 -7.00 -11.76 23.42
CA ASN A 653 -5.67 -12.18 23.80
C ASN A 653 -5.75 -13.70 23.86
N GLU A 654 -5.28 -14.39 22.81
CA GLU A 654 -5.18 -15.84 22.88
C GLU A 654 -4.38 -16.20 24.14
N THR A 655 -4.93 -17.05 25.00
CA THR A 655 -4.32 -17.49 26.27
C THR A 655 -3.09 -18.38 26.06
N ALA A 656 -2.32 -18.15 24.99
CA ALA A 656 -1.27 -19.00 24.49
C ALA A 656 0.11 -18.49 24.90
N THR A 657 0.58 -19.00 26.05
CA THR A 657 1.99 -19.30 26.37
C THR A 657 3.06 -18.40 25.75
N GLY A 658 3.58 -17.45 26.53
CA GLY A 658 4.89 -16.85 26.25
C GLY A 658 5.08 -15.46 26.82
N ASP A 659 4.34 -14.48 26.28
CA ASP A 659 4.56 -13.06 26.59
C ASP A 659 3.20 -12.36 26.81
N PHE A 660 3.10 -11.60 27.91
CA PHE A 660 1.90 -10.84 28.30
C PHE A 660 1.72 -9.60 27.39
N ASP A 661 1.41 -9.82 26.12
CA ASP A 661 1.16 -8.74 25.15
C ASP A 661 -0.33 -8.39 25.10
N VAL A 662 -0.69 -7.27 25.72
CA VAL A 662 -2.08 -6.81 25.89
C VAL A 662 -2.17 -5.30 25.64
N PRO A 663 -3.35 -4.75 25.32
CA PRO A 663 -3.57 -3.31 25.35
C PRO A 663 -3.36 -2.75 26.77
N ARG A 664 -2.70 -1.60 26.88
CA ARG A 664 -2.27 -1.04 28.18
C ARG A 664 -2.83 0.35 28.44
N LEU A 665 -3.23 0.59 29.69
CA LEU A 665 -3.50 1.92 30.23
C LEU A 665 -2.36 2.32 31.18
N ILE A 666 -1.74 3.47 30.94
CA ILE A 666 -0.60 3.97 31.71
C ILE A 666 -1.01 5.22 32.49
N VAL A 667 -0.81 5.20 33.81
CA VAL A 667 -1.07 6.33 34.72
C VAL A 667 0.22 6.87 35.33
N SER A 668 0.24 8.15 35.74
CA SER A 668 1.42 8.79 36.34
C SER A 668 1.03 9.84 37.38
N GLY A 669 1.92 10.03 38.36
CA GLY A 669 1.93 11.05 39.42
C GLY A 669 0.84 10.94 40.47
N VAL A 670 0.11 9.84 40.52
CA VAL A 670 -0.92 9.58 41.52
C VAL A 670 -0.97 8.10 41.89
N ASP A 671 -1.26 7.82 43.16
CA ASP A 671 -1.51 6.46 43.62
C ASP A 671 -2.94 6.05 43.27
N SER A 672 -3.17 4.77 43.02
CA SER A 672 -4.48 4.24 42.63
C SER A 672 -4.94 3.10 43.54
N VAL A 673 -6.26 2.95 43.65
CA VAL A 673 -6.95 1.88 44.37
C VAL A 673 -7.93 1.21 43.41
N ILE A 674 -7.73 -0.09 43.17
CA ILE A 674 -8.69 -0.92 42.46
C ILE A 674 -9.66 -1.51 43.47
N ALA A 675 -10.90 -1.03 43.47
CA ALA A 675 -11.94 -1.50 44.37
C ALA A 675 -12.47 -2.89 43.97
N ASP A 676 -12.99 -3.65 44.94
CA ASP A 676 -13.69 -4.90 44.63
C ASP A 676 -14.96 -4.62 43.81
N GLY A 677 -15.16 -5.38 42.74
CA GLY A 677 -16.23 -5.18 41.75
C GLY A 677 -15.94 -4.12 40.68
N GLN A 678 -14.79 -3.44 40.70
CA GLN A 678 -14.39 -2.53 39.62
C GLN A 678 -14.15 -3.31 38.31
N ALA A 679 -14.78 -2.89 37.22
CA ALA A 679 -14.75 -3.61 35.95
C ALA A 679 -13.48 -3.29 35.15
N ILE A 680 -12.45 -4.13 35.29
CA ILE A 680 -11.18 -4.04 34.55
C ILE A 680 -10.89 -5.38 33.88
N GLY A 681 -10.97 -5.40 32.54
CA GLY A 681 -10.79 -6.59 31.72
C GLY A 681 -11.87 -7.66 31.94
N ASP A 682 -11.75 -8.76 31.20
CA ASP A 682 -12.51 -9.99 31.43
C ASP A 682 -11.63 -11.22 31.11
N GLN A 683 -12.16 -12.42 31.34
CA GLN A 683 -11.41 -13.68 31.20
C GLN A 683 -10.83 -13.90 29.79
N ASP A 684 -11.49 -13.38 28.75
CA ASP A 684 -11.10 -13.56 27.35
C ASP A 684 -10.29 -12.37 26.82
N ASN A 685 -10.44 -11.19 27.44
CA ASN A 685 -9.86 -9.92 27.01
C ASN A 685 -9.15 -9.22 28.19
N ILE A 686 -8.01 -9.79 28.58
CA ILE A 686 -7.14 -9.24 29.64
C ILE A 686 -6.59 -7.87 29.21
N VAL A 687 -6.35 -6.96 30.18
CA VAL A 687 -5.72 -5.65 29.90
C VAL A 687 -4.45 -5.44 30.73
N GLY A 688 -3.63 -4.48 30.35
CA GLY A 688 -2.44 -4.09 31.11
C GLY A 688 -2.63 -2.76 31.82
N LEU A 689 -2.16 -2.68 33.07
CA LEU A 689 -2.11 -1.46 33.86
C LEU A 689 -0.65 -1.10 34.08
N GLY A 690 -0.22 0.07 33.62
CA GLY A 690 1.17 0.49 33.71
C GLY A 690 1.38 1.75 34.55
N LEU A 691 2.52 1.78 35.22
CA LEU A 691 2.98 2.92 36.01
C LEU A 691 4.03 3.73 35.22
N GLY A 692 3.71 4.99 34.94
CA GLY A 692 4.58 5.98 34.29
C GLY A 692 5.60 6.64 35.23
N SER A 693 5.37 6.53 36.53
CA SER A 693 6.17 7.12 37.62
C SER A 693 6.13 6.24 38.87
N ASP A 694 6.93 6.57 39.89
CA ASP A 694 7.05 5.81 41.14
C ASP A 694 5.84 6.01 42.08
N ASN A 695 4.69 5.47 41.68
CA ASN A 695 3.40 5.53 42.38
C ASN A 695 2.90 4.15 42.83
N GLY A 696 1.90 4.12 43.71
CA GLY A 696 1.31 2.90 44.23
C GLY A 696 0.03 2.45 43.53
N ILE A 697 -0.19 1.13 43.44
CA ILE A 697 -1.50 0.51 43.15
C ILE A 697 -1.86 -0.40 44.31
N THR A 698 -3.02 -0.17 44.93
CA THR A 698 -3.62 -1.09 45.90
C THR A 698 -4.77 -1.84 45.24
N VAL A 699 -4.70 -3.17 45.20
CA VAL A 699 -5.73 -4.02 44.62
C VAL A 699 -6.55 -4.66 45.74
N ASN A 700 -7.76 -4.15 45.95
CA ASN A 700 -8.74 -4.73 46.87
C ASN A 700 -9.69 -5.71 46.16
N ALA A 701 -9.62 -5.79 44.82
CA ALA A 701 -10.45 -6.70 44.05
C ALA A 701 -10.04 -8.17 44.22
N THR A 702 -11.06 -9.03 44.41
CA THR A 702 -10.88 -10.48 44.51
C THR A 702 -10.35 -11.06 43.20
N THR A 703 -10.76 -10.51 42.06
CA THR A 703 -10.23 -10.90 40.75
C THR A 703 -10.00 -9.66 39.93
N LEU A 704 -8.79 -9.54 39.40
CA LEU A 704 -8.38 -8.49 38.47
C LEU A 704 -7.95 -9.15 37.16
N TYR A 705 -8.72 -8.94 36.10
CA TYR A 705 -8.41 -9.42 34.74
C TYR A 705 -7.39 -8.48 34.07
N ALA A 706 -6.29 -8.21 34.76
CA ALA A 706 -5.21 -7.38 34.27
C ALA A 706 -3.84 -7.81 34.82
N GLY A 707 -2.79 -7.44 34.09
CA GLY A 707 -1.41 -7.47 34.57
C GLY A 707 -0.94 -6.06 34.93
N ILE A 708 -0.09 -5.93 35.95
CA ILE A 708 0.42 -4.62 36.41
C ILE A 708 1.91 -4.52 36.10
N GLY A 709 2.36 -3.45 35.43
CA GLY A 709 3.76 -3.22 35.08
C GLY A 709 4.23 -1.78 35.31
N THR A 710 5.50 -1.50 34.99
CA THR A 710 6.09 -0.17 35.04
C THR A 710 6.83 0.16 33.75
N THR A 711 6.86 1.43 33.40
CA THR A 711 7.58 1.93 32.21
C THR A 711 9.07 2.17 32.47
N LYS A 712 9.50 2.19 33.74
CA LYS A 712 10.88 2.45 34.18
C LYS A 712 11.28 1.51 35.30
N ASP A 713 12.55 1.09 35.27
CA ASP A 713 13.08 0.11 36.21
C ASP A 713 13.09 0.65 37.64
N ASN A 714 12.80 -0.22 38.61
CA ASN A 714 12.75 0.09 40.03
C ASN A 714 11.78 1.26 40.37
N GLN A 715 10.62 1.27 39.71
CA GLN A 715 9.50 2.18 40.01
C GLN A 715 8.21 1.40 40.25
N GLY A 716 7.32 1.98 41.03
CA GLY A 716 5.97 1.48 41.21
C GLY A 716 5.85 0.46 42.34
N THR A 717 4.86 0.65 43.21
CA THR A 717 4.59 -0.26 44.32
C THR A 717 3.21 -0.88 44.18
N VAL A 718 3.09 -2.20 44.31
CA VAL A 718 1.80 -2.91 44.22
C VAL A 718 1.48 -3.57 45.55
N THR A 719 0.29 -3.32 46.09
CA THR A 719 -0.22 -4.01 47.29
C THR A 719 -1.46 -4.82 46.91
N LEU A 720 -1.43 -6.12 47.18
CA LEU A 720 -2.47 -7.08 46.83
C LEU A 720 -3.20 -7.51 48.12
N SER A 721 -4.48 -7.15 48.23
CA SER A 721 -5.30 -7.30 49.44
C SER A 721 -6.71 -7.86 49.20
N GLY A 722 -7.05 -8.21 47.95
CA GLY A 722 -8.39 -8.68 47.61
C GLY A 722 -8.70 -10.15 47.90
N GLY A 723 -7.71 -10.94 48.34
CA GLY A 723 -7.96 -12.33 48.72
C GLY A 723 -8.80 -12.42 50.00
N ILE A 724 -9.79 -13.31 50.02
CA ILE A 724 -10.63 -13.57 51.19
C ILE A 724 -10.39 -14.99 51.72
N PRO A 725 -10.74 -15.30 52.98
CA PRO A 725 -10.48 -16.63 53.54
C PRO A 725 -11.04 -17.76 52.67
N ASN A 726 -10.18 -18.71 52.28
CA ASN A 726 -10.46 -19.85 51.38
C ASN A 726 -10.75 -19.49 49.91
N THR A 727 -10.57 -18.24 49.49
CA THR A 727 -10.69 -17.82 48.09
C THR A 727 -9.56 -16.84 47.77
N PRO A 728 -8.42 -17.35 47.25
CA PRO A 728 -7.29 -16.50 46.87
C PRO A 728 -7.71 -15.43 45.87
N GLY A 729 -7.14 -14.24 45.98
CA GLY A 729 -7.27 -13.22 44.95
C GLY A 729 -6.67 -13.71 43.63
N THR A 730 -7.06 -13.15 42.48
CA THR A 730 -6.48 -13.55 41.17
C THR A 730 -6.02 -12.33 40.37
N ILE A 731 -4.83 -12.42 39.77
CA ILE A 731 -4.24 -11.41 38.88
C ILE A 731 -3.49 -12.10 37.74
N TYR A 732 -3.30 -11.45 36.59
CA TYR A 732 -2.74 -12.06 35.38
C TYR A 732 -1.27 -11.71 35.12
N GLY A 733 -0.61 -10.96 36.00
CA GLY A 733 0.82 -10.70 35.88
C GLY A 733 1.30 -9.52 36.73
N LEU A 734 2.56 -9.58 37.14
CA LEU A 734 3.24 -8.55 37.89
C LEU A 734 4.58 -8.27 37.19
N GLY A 735 4.55 -7.30 36.28
CA GLY A 735 5.59 -7.02 35.29
C GLY A 735 5.41 -7.82 34.00
N GLU A 736 6.17 -7.44 32.97
CA GLU A 736 5.92 -7.91 31.60
C GLU A 736 6.68 -9.20 31.25
N GLY A 737 7.98 -9.28 31.55
CA GLY A 737 8.81 -10.47 31.30
C GLY A 737 10.28 -10.20 31.65
N ILE A 738 11.14 -11.23 31.56
CA ILE A 738 12.58 -11.06 31.82
C ILE A 738 13.20 -10.04 30.86
N GLY A 739 13.96 -9.09 31.40
CA GLY A 739 14.57 -7.99 30.65
C GLY A 739 13.71 -6.74 30.50
N ALA A 740 12.42 -6.80 30.89
CA ALA A 740 11.57 -5.62 31.02
C ALA A 740 11.86 -4.84 32.33
N PRO A 741 11.41 -3.58 32.44
CA PRO A 741 11.52 -2.80 33.69
C PRO A 741 10.87 -3.49 34.90
N LYS A 742 11.59 -3.59 36.02
CA LYS A 742 11.10 -4.23 37.24
C LYS A 742 10.27 -3.28 38.10
N LEU A 743 9.16 -3.78 38.62
CA LEU A 743 8.42 -3.08 39.69
C LEU A 743 9.32 -2.94 40.92
N LYS A 744 9.28 -1.80 41.60
CA LYS A 744 10.09 -1.54 42.81
C LYS A 744 9.74 -2.49 43.96
N GLN A 745 8.44 -2.63 44.24
CA GLN A 745 7.93 -3.42 45.36
C GLN A 745 6.57 -4.03 45.03
N VAL A 746 6.39 -5.32 45.31
CA VAL A 746 5.09 -5.98 45.39
C VAL A 746 4.88 -6.51 46.80
N THR A 747 3.69 -6.36 47.36
CA THR A 747 3.33 -6.85 48.71
C THR A 747 2.03 -7.64 48.65
N PHE A 748 2.08 -8.91 49.04
CA PHE A 748 0.91 -9.78 49.16
C PHE A 748 0.48 -9.84 50.63
N THR A 749 -0.74 -9.35 50.90
CA THR A 749 -1.30 -9.31 52.26
C THR A 749 -2.33 -10.42 52.53
N THR A 750 -2.79 -11.08 51.48
CA THR A 750 -3.78 -12.16 51.46
C THR A 750 -3.36 -13.22 50.44
N ASP A 751 -3.94 -14.42 50.48
CA ASP A 751 -3.68 -15.46 49.48
C ASP A 751 -3.98 -14.94 48.06
N TYR A 752 -3.13 -15.29 47.08
CA TYR A 752 -3.26 -14.86 45.68
C TYR A 752 -2.82 -15.92 44.68
N ASN A 753 -3.49 -15.97 43.54
CA ASN A 753 -3.12 -16.67 42.32
C ASN A 753 -2.66 -15.63 41.29
N ASN A 754 -1.35 -15.48 41.10
CA ASN A 754 -0.77 -14.73 40.00
C ASN A 754 -0.59 -15.65 38.79
N LEU A 755 -1.46 -15.53 37.79
CA LEU A 755 -1.44 -16.39 36.61
C LEU A 755 -0.36 -16.02 35.58
N GLY A 756 0.46 -15.01 35.87
CA GLY A 756 1.55 -14.54 35.00
C GLY A 756 2.89 -14.39 35.72
N ASN A 757 3.74 -13.53 35.14
CA ASN A 757 5.11 -13.29 35.57
C ASN A 757 5.20 -12.58 36.95
N ILE A 758 6.36 -12.69 37.61
CA ILE A 758 6.79 -11.82 38.72
C ILE A 758 8.13 -11.18 38.36
N ILE A 759 8.09 -9.94 37.92
CA ILE A 759 9.25 -9.13 37.51
C ILE A 759 9.31 -7.89 38.42
N THR A 760 10.00 -8.02 39.54
CA THR A 760 10.07 -6.98 40.57
C THR A 760 11.37 -7.02 41.34
N THR A 761 11.91 -5.86 41.73
CA THR A 761 13.09 -5.78 42.60
C THR A 761 12.83 -6.46 43.95
N ASN A 762 11.64 -6.25 44.54
CA ASN A 762 11.25 -6.88 45.81
C ASN A 762 9.77 -7.29 45.81
N ALA A 763 9.48 -8.58 45.97
CA ALA A 763 8.17 -9.10 46.34
C ALA A 763 8.19 -9.50 47.82
N THR A 764 7.15 -9.15 48.59
CA THR A 764 6.99 -9.55 50.00
C THR A 764 5.69 -10.30 50.17
N ILE A 765 5.76 -11.51 50.71
CA ILE A 765 4.60 -12.34 51.02
C ILE A 765 4.41 -12.35 52.53
N ASN A 766 3.29 -11.80 53.02
CA ASN A 766 3.05 -11.67 54.46
C ASN A 766 2.83 -13.01 55.17
N ASP A 767 2.87 -12.98 56.50
CA ASP A 767 2.66 -14.16 57.34
C ASP A 767 1.30 -14.82 57.10
N GLY A 768 1.31 -16.14 56.93
CA GLY A 768 0.10 -16.93 56.69
C GLY A 768 -0.46 -16.83 55.27
N VAL A 769 0.21 -16.09 54.38
CA VAL A 769 -0.18 -15.92 52.98
C VAL A 769 0.47 -16.98 52.10
N THR A 770 -0.31 -17.53 51.17
CA THR A 770 0.15 -18.40 50.09
C THR A 770 -0.04 -17.70 48.75
N VAL A 771 1.04 -17.56 47.99
CA VAL A 771 1.00 -17.07 46.60
C VAL A 771 1.27 -18.22 45.65
N THR A 772 0.35 -18.50 44.75
CA THR A 772 0.60 -19.37 43.59
C THR A 772 0.92 -18.48 42.40
N THR A 773 2.04 -18.67 41.73
CA THR A 773 2.51 -17.82 40.65
C THR A 773 2.95 -18.60 39.41
N GLY A 774 2.87 -17.95 38.25
CA GLY A 774 3.11 -18.57 36.95
C GLY A 774 1.83 -19.22 36.40
N GLY A 775 1.78 -19.41 35.08
CA GLY A 775 0.67 -20.09 34.43
C GLY A 775 0.37 -19.56 33.04
N VAL A 776 -0.91 -19.31 32.77
CA VAL A 776 -1.44 -19.03 31.42
C VAL A 776 -0.95 -17.70 30.82
N ALA A 777 -0.61 -16.71 31.66
CA ALA A 777 -0.27 -15.36 31.23
C ALA A 777 1.25 -15.07 31.30
N GLY A 778 2.04 -16.05 31.75
CA GLY A 778 3.49 -15.93 31.91
C GLY A 778 4.02 -16.85 33.00
N THR A 779 5.29 -17.24 32.90
CA THR A 779 5.95 -18.19 33.82
C THR A 779 7.30 -17.69 34.36
N ASP A 780 7.67 -16.44 34.10
CA ASP A 780 8.96 -15.87 34.48
C ASP A 780 8.98 -15.33 35.93
N PHE A 781 10.13 -15.51 36.60
CA PHE A 781 10.43 -14.90 37.88
C PHE A 781 11.81 -14.20 37.87
N ASP A 782 11.80 -12.88 38.00
CA ASP A 782 12.99 -12.06 38.12
C ASP A 782 12.94 -11.11 39.33
N GLY A 783 13.88 -11.32 40.27
CA GLY A 783 14.16 -10.46 41.41
C GLY A 783 14.09 -11.17 42.76
N LYS A 784 13.62 -10.47 43.81
CA LYS A 784 13.69 -10.98 45.19
C LYS A 784 12.31 -11.22 45.81
N ILE A 785 11.96 -12.47 46.14
CA ILE A 785 10.79 -12.79 46.97
C ILE A 785 11.21 -12.92 48.44
N THR A 786 10.53 -12.23 49.34
CA THR A 786 10.73 -12.32 50.79
C THR A 786 9.52 -12.99 51.44
N LEU A 787 9.74 -14.11 52.10
CA LEU A 787 8.72 -14.91 52.78
C LEU A 787 8.60 -14.49 54.27
N GLY A 788 7.47 -13.87 54.60
CA GLY A 788 6.99 -13.64 55.98
C GLY A 788 7.74 -12.57 56.78
N SER A 789 7.27 -12.36 58.01
CA SER A 789 7.92 -11.64 59.10
C SER A 789 8.63 -12.61 60.05
N VAL A 790 9.21 -12.09 61.13
CA VAL A 790 10.02 -12.84 62.11
C VAL A 790 9.33 -14.07 62.73
N ASN A 791 8.00 -14.25 62.60
CA ASN A 791 7.25 -15.33 63.25
C ASN A 791 6.25 -16.11 62.38
N GLY A 792 6.09 -15.84 61.08
CA GLY A 792 5.06 -16.52 60.28
C GLY A 792 5.52 -17.44 59.15
N ASN A 793 4.54 -18.14 58.59
CA ASN A 793 4.68 -19.20 57.59
C ASN A 793 4.12 -18.77 56.22
N ALA A 794 4.82 -17.86 55.54
CA ALA A 794 4.50 -17.47 54.17
C ALA A 794 4.88 -18.56 53.16
N ASN A 795 4.09 -18.76 52.11
CA ASN A 795 4.29 -19.84 51.15
C ASN A 795 4.27 -19.29 49.71
N VAL A 796 5.16 -19.79 48.86
CA VAL A 796 5.12 -19.54 47.42
C VAL A 796 5.06 -20.86 46.65
N ARG A 797 4.20 -20.92 45.65
CA ARG A 797 3.98 -22.07 44.78
C ARG A 797 4.17 -21.62 43.33
N PHE A 798 5.09 -22.24 42.60
CA PHE A 798 5.34 -21.97 41.19
C PHE A 798 4.60 -22.99 40.33
N ALA A 799 3.89 -22.52 39.33
CA ALA A 799 3.24 -23.37 38.34
C ALA A 799 4.27 -24.14 37.49
N ASP A 800 3.79 -25.10 36.72
CA ASP A 800 4.60 -25.83 35.76
C ASP A 800 5.23 -24.90 34.71
N GLY A 801 6.47 -25.19 34.30
CA GLY A 801 7.23 -24.40 33.33
C GLY A 801 7.74 -23.05 33.85
N THR A 802 7.88 -22.87 35.17
CA THR A 802 8.38 -21.59 35.73
C THR A 802 9.87 -21.39 35.44
N PHE A 803 10.22 -20.21 34.92
CA PHE A 803 11.61 -19.81 34.63
C PHE A 803 12.09 -18.75 35.63
N SER A 804 12.84 -19.16 36.66
CA SER A 804 13.52 -18.20 37.54
C SER A 804 14.83 -17.75 36.91
N ASP A 805 15.11 -16.44 36.85
CA ASP A 805 16.44 -15.95 36.46
C ASP A 805 17.53 -16.45 37.43
N SER A 806 18.77 -16.56 36.95
CA SER A 806 19.91 -17.05 37.74
C SER A 806 20.25 -16.15 38.94
N THR A 807 19.89 -14.87 38.85
CA THR A 807 20.07 -13.86 39.91
C THR A 807 18.86 -13.73 40.82
N SER A 808 17.73 -14.36 40.47
CA SER A 808 16.53 -14.37 41.30
C SER A 808 16.79 -15.04 42.63
N MET A 809 16.13 -14.53 43.67
CA MET A 809 16.34 -14.95 45.05
C MET A 809 15.03 -15.04 45.82
N ILE A 810 14.80 -16.17 46.47
CA ILE A 810 13.75 -16.33 47.47
C ILE A 810 14.43 -16.33 48.83
N VAL A 811 14.05 -15.41 49.72
CA VAL A 811 14.60 -15.31 51.07
C VAL A 811 13.49 -15.42 52.11
N THR A 812 13.90 -15.68 53.35
CA THR A 812 13.04 -15.62 54.53
C THR A 812 13.63 -14.64 55.54
N THR A 813 12.80 -13.98 56.33
CA THR A 813 13.24 -13.00 57.32
C THR A 813 13.86 -13.63 58.57
N LYS A 814 13.63 -14.93 58.78
CA LYS A 814 14.19 -15.73 59.88
C LYS A 814 14.49 -17.13 59.37
N ALA A 815 15.59 -17.71 59.85
CA ALA A 815 15.89 -19.12 59.60
C ALA A 815 14.68 -20.00 59.92
N ASN A 816 14.43 -20.98 59.07
CA ASN A 816 13.40 -22.00 59.25
C ASN A 816 11.97 -21.45 59.19
N ASN A 817 11.73 -20.39 58.40
CA ASN A 817 10.39 -19.89 58.07
C ASN A 817 10.13 -19.93 56.56
N GLY A 818 8.86 -20.18 56.20
CA GLY A 818 8.34 -20.14 54.84
C GLY A 818 8.62 -21.37 53.96
N THR A 819 7.74 -21.65 53.01
CA THR A 819 7.83 -22.82 52.11
C THR A 819 7.83 -22.42 50.64
N VAL A 820 8.57 -23.18 49.82
CA VAL A 820 8.61 -23.03 48.36
C VAL A 820 8.16 -24.35 47.73
N THR A 821 7.22 -24.29 46.78
CA THR A 821 6.75 -25.49 46.05
C THR A 821 6.81 -25.25 44.55
N TYR A 822 7.32 -26.20 43.79
CA TYR A 822 7.24 -26.23 42.33
C TYR A 822 6.25 -27.33 41.91
N LEU A 823 5.24 -26.96 41.12
CA LEU A 823 4.13 -27.84 40.75
C LEU A 823 4.40 -28.63 39.46
N GLY A 824 5.48 -28.34 38.74
CA GLY A 824 5.89 -28.95 37.49
C GLY A 824 7.37 -28.69 37.19
N SER A 825 7.78 -28.75 35.93
CA SER A 825 9.13 -28.45 35.45
C SER A 825 9.52 -27.02 35.80
N ALA A 826 10.79 -26.77 36.14
CA ALA A 826 11.21 -25.43 36.53
C ALA A 826 12.71 -25.16 36.31
N LEU A 827 13.04 -23.90 36.03
CA LEU A 827 14.38 -23.36 36.29
C LEU A 827 14.39 -22.67 37.66
N VAL A 828 15.33 -23.08 38.51
CA VAL A 828 15.36 -22.73 39.93
C VAL A 828 16.53 -21.81 40.22
N GLY A 829 16.21 -20.58 40.64
CA GLY A 829 17.17 -19.57 41.10
C GLY A 829 17.65 -19.83 42.54
N ASN A 830 18.11 -18.77 43.22
CA ASN A 830 18.59 -18.90 44.60
C ASN A 830 17.42 -18.97 45.60
N ILE A 831 17.50 -19.88 46.58
CA ILE A 831 16.52 -20.05 47.65
C ILE A 831 17.24 -20.10 49.00
N GLY A 832 16.86 -19.23 49.93
CA GLY A 832 17.43 -19.13 51.26
C GLY A 832 18.89 -18.68 51.28
N SER A 833 19.48 -18.70 52.47
CA SER A 833 20.92 -18.53 52.69
C SER A 833 21.39 -19.49 53.78
N SER A 834 22.70 -19.63 53.98
CA SER A 834 23.25 -20.46 55.07
C SER A 834 22.77 -20.04 56.46
N ASP A 835 22.57 -18.74 56.67
CA ASP A 835 22.17 -18.18 57.97
C ASP A 835 20.65 -18.16 58.14
N THR A 836 19.90 -18.15 57.03
CA THR A 836 18.45 -18.09 56.99
C THR A 836 17.86 -19.07 55.95
N PRO A 837 17.97 -20.40 56.17
CA PRO A 837 17.35 -21.38 55.29
C PRO A 837 15.82 -21.30 55.37
N VAL A 838 15.13 -21.66 54.28
CA VAL A 838 13.65 -21.80 54.29
C VAL A 838 13.22 -23.08 55.02
N VAL A 839 11.93 -23.24 55.38
CA VAL A 839 11.43 -24.47 56.03
C VAL A 839 11.56 -25.66 55.10
N SER A 840 11.01 -25.52 53.89
CA SER A 840 10.98 -26.62 52.93
C SER A 840 10.93 -26.11 51.50
N VAL A 841 11.60 -26.84 50.62
CA VAL A 841 11.45 -26.74 49.16
C VAL A 841 10.88 -28.07 48.67
N LYS A 842 9.81 -28.05 47.87
CA LYS A 842 9.14 -29.27 47.41
C LYS A 842 8.84 -29.23 45.92
N PHE A 843 9.07 -30.34 45.23
CA PHE A 843 8.71 -30.55 43.83
C PHE A 843 7.60 -31.60 43.76
N THR A 844 6.47 -31.31 43.10
CA THR A 844 5.26 -32.16 43.15
C THR A 844 4.62 -32.52 41.82
N GLY A 845 5.19 -32.13 40.69
CA GLY A 845 4.64 -32.41 39.34
C GLY A 845 4.93 -33.82 38.81
N SER A 846 4.39 -34.12 37.62
CA SER A 846 4.49 -35.43 36.95
C SER A 846 5.56 -35.54 35.85
N ASP A 847 6.16 -34.43 35.42
CA ASP A 847 6.99 -34.31 34.20
C ASP A 847 8.46 -33.82 34.49
N ASP A 848 9.35 -34.01 33.50
CA ASP A 848 10.76 -34.47 33.59
C ASP A 848 11.89 -33.42 33.85
N GLY A 849 11.82 -32.61 34.92
CA GLY A 849 13.07 -32.09 35.53
C GLY A 849 13.10 -30.68 36.14
N ALA A 850 14.07 -30.49 37.04
CA ALA A 850 14.41 -29.24 37.70
C ALA A 850 15.82 -28.78 37.27
N GLY A 851 15.87 -27.67 36.51
CA GLY A 851 17.13 -27.02 36.14
C GLY A 851 17.61 -26.11 37.27
N LEU A 852 18.54 -26.61 38.07
CA LEU A 852 19.14 -25.89 39.17
C LEU A 852 20.23 -24.96 38.66
N GLN A 853 20.04 -23.66 38.85
CA GLN A 853 21.02 -22.63 38.45
C GLN A 853 21.39 -21.67 39.59
N GLY A 854 20.74 -21.79 40.74
CA GLY A 854 21.08 -21.09 41.98
C GLY A 854 21.14 -22.03 43.19
N ASN A 855 21.64 -21.52 44.31
CA ASN A 855 21.81 -22.30 45.54
C ASN A 855 20.48 -22.49 46.28
N ILE A 856 20.27 -23.65 46.93
CA ILE A 856 19.09 -23.94 47.73
C ILE A 856 19.51 -24.21 49.18
N TYR A 857 19.09 -23.36 50.10
CA TYR A 857 19.23 -23.53 51.55
C TYR A 857 17.86 -23.68 52.18
N SER A 858 17.56 -24.90 52.66
CA SER A 858 16.29 -25.30 53.24
C SER A 858 16.54 -26.22 54.44
N GLN A 859 15.58 -26.44 55.36
CA GLN A 859 15.73 -27.56 56.30
C GLN A 859 15.54 -28.91 55.59
N VAL A 860 14.56 -28.96 54.68
CA VAL A 860 14.23 -30.14 53.89
C VAL A 860 13.96 -29.73 52.44
N THR A 861 14.61 -30.38 51.48
CA THR A 861 14.31 -30.26 50.05
C THR A 861 13.83 -31.60 49.51
N ASP A 862 12.61 -31.66 49.03
CA ASP A 862 11.98 -32.88 48.53
C ASP A 862 11.85 -32.79 47.00
N PHE A 863 12.75 -33.49 46.29
CA PHE A 863 12.78 -33.53 44.82
C PHE A 863 11.85 -34.59 44.21
N GLY A 864 11.44 -35.60 44.99
CA GLY A 864 10.61 -36.69 44.49
C GLY A 864 11.20 -37.40 43.27
N THR A 865 10.41 -37.53 42.20
CA THR A 865 10.83 -38.23 40.96
C THR A 865 11.47 -37.33 39.91
N TYR A 866 11.78 -36.07 40.24
CA TYR A 866 12.36 -35.14 39.27
C TYR A 866 13.78 -35.52 38.90
N ASP A 867 14.13 -35.26 37.64
CA ASP A 867 15.51 -35.19 37.18
C ASP A 867 16.11 -33.84 37.59
N LEU A 868 17.36 -33.81 38.04
CA LEU A 868 18.05 -32.63 38.52
C LEU A 868 19.16 -32.29 37.53
N ALA A 869 18.99 -31.21 36.77
CA ALA A 869 20.02 -30.68 35.89
C ALA A 869 20.75 -29.52 36.56
N VAL A 870 22.07 -29.60 36.73
CA VAL A 870 22.90 -28.53 37.31
C VAL A 870 23.38 -27.62 36.18
N LEU A 871 22.63 -26.54 35.95
CA LEU A 871 22.77 -25.67 34.79
C LEU A 871 23.52 -24.38 35.15
N ASN A 872 24.27 -23.84 34.18
CA ASN A 872 24.87 -22.50 34.18
C ASN A 872 25.91 -22.16 35.28
N SER A 873 25.85 -22.79 36.45
CA SER A 873 26.74 -22.53 37.59
C SER A 873 26.84 -23.73 38.54
N ASN A 874 27.76 -23.66 39.50
CA ASN A 874 27.82 -24.62 40.60
C ASN A 874 26.68 -24.36 41.58
N VAL A 875 26.06 -25.43 42.06
CA VAL A 875 24.89 -25.38 42.95
C VAL A 875 25.22 -25.96 44.32
N ILE A 876 24.80 -25.27 45.38
CA ILE A 876 24.86 -25.73 46.76
C ILE A 876 23.46 -26.09 47.23
N LEU A 877 23.32 -27.30 47.78
CA LEU A 877 22.16 -27.77 48.53
C LEU A 877 22.52 -27.78 50.03
N GLY A 878 21.95 -26.86 50.80
CA GLY A 878 22.06 -26.79 52.25
C GLY A 878 20.82 -27.36 52.94
N GLY A 879 21.05 -28.23 53.93
CA GLY A 879 20.03 -28.96 54.69
C GLY A 879 19.69 -30.33 54.11
N GLY A 880 18.73 -31.01 54.74
CA GLY A 880 18.37 -32.37 54.31
C GLY A 880 17.70 -32.37 52.95
N THR A 881 17.99 -33.36 52.11
CA THR A 881 17.20 -33.62 50.90
C THR A 881 16.52 -34.98 51.03
N THR A 882 15.26 -35.08 50.62
CA THR A 882 14.51 -36.34 50.67
C THR A 882 14.15 -36.81 49.27
N ALA A 883 14.27 -38.11 49.06
CA ALA A 883 13.75 -38.83 47.90
C ALA A 883 14.24 -38.29 46.55
N ILE A 884 15.55 -38.16 46.31
CA ILE A 884 16.06 -37.95 44.94
C ILE A 884 15.90 -39.28 44.18
N ASN A 885 14.91 -39.38 43.30
CA ASN A 885 14.56 -40.62 42.59
C ASN A 885 14.63 -40.53 41.05
N GLY A 886 15.16 -39.43 40.49
CA GLY A 886 15.43 -39.26 39.06
C GLY A 886 16.93 -39.17 38.74
N GLU A 887 17.26 -38.74 37.52
CA GLU A 887 18.61 -38.50 37.04
C GLU A 887 19.24 -37.26 37.67
N ILE A 888 20.51 -37.31 38.05
CA ILE A 888 21.31 -36.13 38.42
C ILE A 888 22.25 -35.83 37.25
N ASP A 889 21.88 -34.88 36.40
CA ASP A 889 22.75 -34.37 35.32
C ASP A 889 23.61 -33.22 35.83
N LEU A 890 24.90 -33.49 35.99
CA LEU A 890 25.87 -32.52 36.48
C LEU A 890 26.42 -31.63 35.37
N LEU A 891 26.23 -31.99 34.09
CA LEU A 891 26.95 -31.42 32.96
C LEU A 891 28.45 -31.30 33.28
N THR A 892 28.95 -30.08 33.41
CA THR A 892 30.35 -29.78 33.79
C THR A 892 30.47 -29.10 35.16
N ASN A 893 29.36 -28.98 35.88
CA ASN A 893 29.23 -28.20 37.11
C ASN A 893 29.37 -29.05 38.37
N THR A 894 29.48 -28.37 39.51
CA THR A 894 29.60 -28.99 40.83
C THR A 894 28.26 -28.92 41.58
N LEU A 895 27.79 -30.05 42.09
CA LEU A 895 26.68 -30.13 43.04
C LEU A 895 27.21 -30.38 44.46
N THR A 896 27.04 -29.41 45.35
CA THR A 896 27.55 -29.50 46.72
C THR A 896 26.43 -29.75 47.73
N PHE A 897 26.48 -30.87 48.45
CA PHE A 897 25.68 -31.08 49.66
C PHE A 897 26.42 -30.46 50.86
N ALA A 898 25.98 -29.29 51.32
CA ALA A 898 26.70 -28.50 52.32
C ALA A 898 26.39 -28.90 53.77
N SER A 899 25.17 -29.34 54.05
CA SER A 899 24.76 -29.78 55.39
C SER A 899 23.53 -30.70 55.32
N GLY A 900 23.20 -31.41 56.40
CA GLY A 900 22.00 -32.23 56.48
C GLY A 900 22.18 -33.64 55.91
N THR A 901 21.09 -34.40 55.80
CA THR A 901 21.09 -35.76 55.25
C THR A 901 20.28 -35.79 53.96
N SER A 902 20.93 -36.20 52.87
CA SER A 902 20.32 -36.44 51.56
C SER A 902 19.93 -37.91 51.41
N THR A 903 18.70 -38.23 51.02
CA THR A 903 18.28 -39.60 50.71
C THR A 903 18.08 -39.81 49.22
N TRP A 904 18.74 -40.83 48.66
CA TRP A 904 18.62 -41.23 47.26
C TRP A 904 17.88 -42.56 47.17
N GLY A 905 16.86 -42.64 46.30
CA GLY A 905 16.08 -43.86 46.13
C GLY A 905 16.71 -44.88 45.19
N SER A 906 15.92 -45.87 44.79
CA SER A 906 16.38 -47.00 43.97
C SER A 906 16.63 -46.68 42.50
N ASN A 907 16.09 -45.55 42.00
CA ASN A 907 16.06 -45.20 40.58
C ASN A 907 17.01 -44.03 40.23
N THR A 908 17.79 -43.53 41.20
CA THR A 908 18.72 -42.43 40.95
C THR A 908 19.82 -42.84 39.97
N SER A 909 19.98 -42.11 38.86
CA SER A 909 21.13 -42.19 37.93
C SER A 909 21.98 -40.93 38.03
N ILE A 910 23.21 -40.97 37.53
CA ILE A 910 24.10 -39.81 37.44
C ILE A 910 24.58 -39.66 36.00
N GLU A 911 24.38 -38.47 35.42
CA GLU A 911 24.98 -38.07 34.15
C GLU A 911 26.01 -36.96 34.37
N THR A 912 27.10 -37.02 33.60
CA THR A 912 28.13 -36.00 33.63
C THR A 912 28.84 -35.89 32.28
N THR A 913 29.32 -34.69 31.97
CA THR A 913 30.03 -34.37 30.73
C THR A 913 31.51 -34.10 30.99
N LEU A 914 32.38 -34.80 30.24
CA LEU A 914 33.81 -34.52 30.17
C LEU A 914 34.12 -33.68 28.93
N THR A 915 34.74 -32.51 29.11
CA THR A 915 35.05 -31.58 27.99
C THR A 915 36.52 -31.55 27.60
N VAL A 916 36.78 -31.30 26.32
CA VAL A 916 38.12 -31.35 25.68
C VAL A 916 39.06 -30.23 26.17
N ALA A 917 38.51 -29.09 26.57
CA ALA A 917 39.28 -27.87 26.81
C ALA A 917 40.05 -27.89 28.14
N ASN A 918 39.47 -28.48 29.19
CA ASN A 918 39.96 -28.31 30.57
C ASN A 918 40.16 -29.63 31.33
N GLY A 919 39.67 -30.76 30.82
CA GLY A 919 39.73 -32.04 31.56
C GLY A 919 38.85 -32.04 32.82
N ASN A 920 37.85 -31.17 32.90
CA ASN A 920 36.90 -31.12 34.01
C ASN A 920 35.70 -32.03 33.71
N ILE A 921 35.25 -32.74 34.74
CA ILE A 921 34.01 -33.50 34.78
C ILE A 921 33.08 -32.83 35.79
N GLY A 922 31.77 -32.85 35.55
CA GLY A 922 30.81 -32.49 36.59
C GLY A 922 30.94 -33.44 37.78
N HIS A 923 30.87 -32.93 39.00
CA HIS A 923 31.09 -33.75 40.20
C HIS A 923 30.23 -33.32 41.39
N ILE A 924 30.09 -34.24 42.34
CA ILE A 924 29.35 -34.06 43.58
C ILE A 924 30.33 -33.86 44.73
N VAL A 925 30.05 -32.90 45.62
CA VAL A 925 30.82 -32.67 46.84
C VAL A 925 29.92 -32.88 48.04
N ILE A 926 30.31 -33.76 48.97
CA ILE A 926 29.64 -33.94 50.26
C ILE A 926 30.49 -33.24 51.32
N ALA A 927 29.99 -32.14 51.91
CA ALA A 927 30.71 -31.33 52.89
C ALA A 927 30.72 -31.95 54.31
N GLU A 928 31.48 -31.38 55.26
CA GLU A 928 31.74 -31.99 56.59
C GLU A 928 30.46 -32.22 57.41
N ASN A 929 29.49 -31.33 57.25
CA ASN A 929 28.23 -31.39 57.98
C ASN A 929 27.10 -32.08 57.20
N ALA A 930 27.43 -32.75 56.09
CA ALA A 930 26.48 -33.43 55.21
C ALA A 930 26.67 -34.95 55.22
N GLN A 931 25.59 -35.67 54.92
CA GLN A 931 25.57 -37.12 54.69
C GLN A 931 24.68 -37.42 53.49
N VAL A 932 25.04 -38.43 52.70
CA VAL A 932 24.18 -38.98 51.63
C VAL A 932 23.89 -40.43 51.95
N ASN A 933 22.62 -40.77 52.14
CA ASN A 933 22.14 -42.14 52.36
C ASN A 933 21.47 -42.63 51.07
N ALA A 934 22.07 -43.60 50.41
CA ALA A 934 21.54 -44.17 49.18
C ALA A 934 20.96 -45.56 49.46
N THR A 935 19.65 -45.76 49.24
CA THR A 935 18.98 -47.07 49.42
C THR A 935 19.09 -47.95 48.17
N THR A 936 20.24 -47.92 47.48
CA THR A 936 20.46 -48.50 46.15
C THR A 936 20.38 -50.03 46.16
N THR A 937 19.17 -50.57 46.17
CA THR A 937 18.87 -51.96 45.80
C THR A 937 18.47 -52.10 44.33
N GLY A 938 18.39 -50.98 43.59
CA GLY A 938 18.13 -50.90 42.14
C GLY A 938 19.39 -50.61 41.30
N THR A 939 19.27 -50.67 39.97
CA THR A 939 20.37 -50.47 39.00
C THR A 939 20.65 -48.99 38.75
N THR A 940 21.34 -48.31 39.66
CA THR A 940 21.88 -46.95 39.40
C THR A 940 22.89 -47.00 38.25
N THR A 941 22.65 -46.22 37.18
CA THR A 941 23.58 -46.06 36.05
C THR A 941 24.40 -44.78 36.20
N ILE A 942 25.66 -44.81 35.77
CA ILE A 942 26.52 -43.63 35.65
C ILE A 942 26.84 -43.47 34.17
N ASN A 943 26.46 -42.35 33.59
CA ASN A 943 26.66 -42.04 32.18
C ASN A 943 27.66 -40.90 32.03
N VAL A 944 28.70 -41.12 31.23
CA VAL A 944 29.75 -40.13 30.96
C VAL A 944 29.67 -39.70 29.50
N GLN A 945 29.17 -38.49 29.25
CA GLN A 945 29.29 -37.86 27.94
C GLN A 945 30.74 -37.40 27.73
N ASP A 946 31.56 -38.28 27.14
CA ASP A 946 32.98 -38.07 26.93
C ASP A 946 33.27 -37.39 25.58
N ASN A 947 33.35 -36.07 25.62
CA ASN A 947 33.76 -35.28 24.47
C ASN A 947 35.29 -35.21 24.32
N ALA A 948 36.08 -35.77 25.24
CA ALA A 948 37.53 -35.75 25.18
C ALA A 948 38.09 -36.82 24.23
N ASN A 949 39.24 -36.54 23.63
CA ASN A 949 39.91 -37.52 22.76
C ASN A 949 40.42 -38.73 23.58
N ALA A 950 40.46 -39.90 22.96
CA ALA A 950 40.97 -41.13 23.58
C ALA A 950 42.49 -41.32 23.38
N ASN A 951 43.24 -40.25 23.10
CA ASN A 951 44.70 -40.32 22.86
C ASN A 951 45.49 -40.08 24.16
N PHE A 952 45.49 -41.07 25.05
CA PHE A 952 46.25 -41.05 26.29
C PHE A 952 46.74 -42.46 26.62
N SER A 953 47.80 -42.55 27.44
CA SER A 953 48.31 -43.83 27.95
C SER A 953 47.85 -44.07 29.39
N GLY A 954 47.59 -45.34 29.72
CA GLY A 954 47.16 -45.75 31.05
C GLY A 954 45.71 -45.38 31.37
N THR A 955 45.43 -45.19 32.67
CA THR A 955 44.11 -44.85 33.21
C THR A 955 44.12 -43.42 33.75
N GLN A 956 43.23 -42.57 33.24
CA GLN A 956 42.93 -41.26 33.82
C GLN A 956 41.88 -41.40 34.91
N THR A 957 41.91 -40.52 35.90
CA THR A 957 40.98 -40.56 37.05
C THR A 957 40.31 -39.21 37.24
N TYR A 958 39.00 -39.23 37.48
CA TYR A 958 38.20 -38.04 37.71
C TYR A 958 37.30 -38.27 38.93
N THR A 959 37.27 -37.31 39.86
CA THR A 959 36.44 -37.42 41.06
C THR A 959 34.98 -37.21 40.67
N LEU A 960 34.14 -38.22 40.88
CA LEU A 960 32.69 -38.10 40.69
C LEU A 960 32.02 -37.66 41.99
N ILE A 961 32.43 -38.24 43.12
CA ILE A 961 31.94 -37.86 44.45
C ILE A 961 33.12 -37.63 45.38
N GLN A 962 33.31 -36.37 45.75
CA GLN A 962 34.25 -35.95 46.78
C GLN A 962 33.58 -36.03 48.16
N GLY A 963 34.32 -36.57 49.14
CA GLY A 963 33.82 -36.76 50.49
C GLY A 963 33.12 -38.09 50.73
N GLY A 964 33.50 -39.14 49.98
CA GLY A 964 32.79 -40.42 49.93
C GLY A 964 32.68 -41.19 51.25
N ILE A 965 33.47 -40.87 52.28
CA ILE A 965 33.28 -41.39 53.65
C ILE A 965 31.90 -41.04 54.26
N ARG A 966 31.26 -39.99 53.74
CA ARG A 966 29.93 -39.50 54.13
C ARG A 966 28.83 -39.99 53.19
N PHE A 967 29.17 -40.88 52.27
CA PHE A 967 28.23 -41.56 51.40
C PHE A 967 27.94 -42.95 51.97
N ASN A 968 26.77 -43.09 52.57
CA ASN A 968 26.28 -44.33 53.17
C ASN A 968 25.42 -45.09 52.15
N GLY A 969 26.09 -45.93 51.37
CA GLY A 969 25.53 -46.74 50.30
C GLY A 969 26.64 -47.31 49.42
N THR A 970 26.29 -48.18 48.47
CA THR A 970 27.26 -48.76 47.54
C THR A 970 26.84 -48.45 46.11
N LEU A 971 27.52 -47.49 45.48
CA LEU A 971 27.57 -47.44 44.02
C LEU A 971 28.60 -48.50 43.57
N GLY A 972 28.21 -49.48 42.75
CA GLY A 972 29.13 -50.48 42.20
C GLY A 972 29.01 -51.94 42.69
N GLY A 973 27.83 -52.43 43.08
CA GLY A 973 27.57 -53.88 43.19
C GLY A 973 27.79 -54.67 41.87
N PRO A 974 27.67 -56.01 41.86
CA PRO A 974 28.09 -56.84 40.72
C PRO A 974 27.32 -56.65 39.38
N ASN A 975 26.34 -55.74 39.32
CA ASN A 975 25.52 -55.41 38.14
C ASN A 975 25.63 -53.93 37.69
N PHE A 976 26.67 -53.19 38.09
CA PHE A 976 26.83 -51.79 37.70
C PHE A 976 27.60 -51.63 36.39
N ALA A 977 27.08 -50.79 35.47
CA ALA A 977 27.79 -50.33 34.28
C ALA A 977 28.00 -48.82 34.37
N VAL A 978 29.26 -48.37 34.47
CA VAL A 978 29.61 -47.01 34.06
C VAL A 978 29.66 -47.04 32.55
N THR A 979 28.78 -46.29 31.90
CA THR A 979 28.76 -46.21 30.45
C THR A 979 29.27 -44.84 30.01
N GLY A 980 29.84 -44.76 28.81
CA GLY A 980 30.23 -43.47 28.28
C GLY A 980 30.14 -43.44 26.76
N SER A 981 30.05 -42.24 26.22
CA SER A 981 29.79 -42.03 24.78
C SER A 981 31.00 -42.31 23.88
N ASN A 982 32.22 -42.31 24.43
CA ASN A 982 33.44 -42.63 23.66
C ASN A 982 33.73 -44.15 23.63
N ARG A 983 33.57 -44.75 22.46
CA ARG A 983 33.72 -46.22 22.23
C ARG A 983 35.12 -46.77 22.45
N PHE A 984 36.16 -45.94 22.47
CA PHE A 984 37.56 -46.36 22.62
C PHE A 984 38.05 -46.31 24.07
N VAL A 985 37.13 -46.03 24.99
CA VAL A 985 37.40 -45.83 26.39
C VAL A 985 36.58 -46.83 27.18
N ASP A 986 37.24 -47.53 28.07
CA ASP A 986 36.59 -48.34 29.10
C ASP A 986 36.44 -47.50 30.37
N TYR A 987 35.21 -47.43 30.88
CA TYR A 987 34.87 -46.63 32.05
C TYR A 987 34.68 -47.54 33.26
N GLY A 988 35.24 -47.14 34.38
CA GLY A 988 35.09 -47.84 35.64
C GLY A 988 34.82 -46.87 36.79
N LEU A 989 34.42 -47.44 37.93
CA LEU A 989 34.25 -46.71 39.18
C LEU A 989 35.10 -47.38 40.25
N ILE A 990 36.02 -46.62 40.85
CA ILE A 990 36.86 -47.11 41.95
C ILE A 990 36.62 -46.29 43.22
N ARG A 991 36.93 -46.89 44.37
CA ARG A 991 37.04 -46.18 45.65
C ARG A 991 38.50 -45.81 45.90
N ALA A 992 38.78 -44.53 46.07
CA ALA A 992 40.10 -44.05 46.47
C ALA A 992 40.38 -44.32 47.96
N ALA A 993 41.63 -44.14 48.40
CA ALA A 993 42.04 -44.37 49.80
C ALA A 993 41.32 -43.44 50.81
N ASN A 994 40.92 -42.24 50.36
CA ASN A 994 40.10 -41.29 51.12
C ASN A 994 38.59 -41.62 51.03
N GLN A 995 38.23 -42.75 50.43
CA GLN A 995 36.88 -43.26 50.18
C GLN A 995 36.06 -42.49 49.13
N ASP A 996 36.67 -41.57 48.39
CA ASP A 996 36.02 -40.87 47.28
C ASP A 996 35.70 -41.83 46.13
N TYR A 997 34.65 -41.51 45.38
CA TYR A 997 34.28 -42.23 44.16
C TYR A 997 34.96 -41.58 42.96
N ILE A 998 35.76 -42.38 42.28
CA ILE A 998 36.59 -41.93 41.16
C ILE A 998 36.16 -42.68 39.90
N ILE A 999 35.79 -41.94 38.86
CA ILE A 999 35.63 -42.49 37.52
C ILE A 999 37.02 -42.74 36.95
N THR A 1000 37.25 -43.97 36.51
CA THR A 1000 38.44 -44.34 35.74
C THR A 1000 38.11 -44.32 34.27
N ARG A 1001 38.94 -43.62 33.50
CA ARG A 1001 38.89 -43.54 32.06
C ARG A 1001 40.12 -44.26 31.50
N THR A 1002 39.96 -45.48 31.02
CA THR A 1002 41.06 -46.32 30.52
C THR A 1002 41.01 -46.39 29.00
N ASN A 1003 42.12 -46.14 28.32
CA ASN A 1003 42.19 -46.31 26.88
C ASN A 1003 42.07 -47.80 26.54
N ASP A 1004 40.98 -48.19 25.90
CA ASP A 1004 40.70 -49.58 25.47
C ASP A 1004 40.71 -49.71 23.93
N ALA A 1005 41.29 -48.72 23.23
CA ALA A 1005 41.37 -48.71 21.77
C ALA A 1005 41.99 -50.00 21.21
N ALA A 1006 42.99 -50.58 21.89
CA ALA A 1006 43.64 -51.83 21.48
C ALA A 1006 42.67 -53.01 21.39
N LYS A 1007 41.88 -53.21 22.43
CA LYS A 1007 40.91 -54.30 22.51
C LYS A 1007 39.73 -54.06 21.58
N VAL A 1008 39.22 -52.82 21.52
CA VAL A 1008 38.14 -52.41 20.62
C VAL A 1008 38.55 -52.63 19.16
N VAL A 1009 39.73 -52.16 18.75
CA VAL A 1009 40.25 -52.37 17.39
C VAL A 1009 40.46 -53.84 17.08
N THR A 1010 41.04 -54.59 18.01
CA THR A 1010 41.31 -56.01 17.81
C THR A 1010 40.01 -56.78 17.62
N ASN A 1011 38.97 -56.44 18.38
CA ASN A 1011 37.64 -57.01 18.22
C ASN A 1011 36.95 -56.55 16.93
N ASP A 1012 37.01 -55.26 16.59
CA ASP A 1012 36.46 -54.71 15.35
C ASP A 1012 37.10 -55.38 14.12
N ILE A 1013 38.43 -55.57 14.14
CA ILE A 1013 39.18 -56.28 13.08
C ILE A 1013 38.84 -57.77 13.05
N ALA A 1014 38.76 -58.45 14.20
CA ALA A 1014 38.41 -59.86 14.28
C ALA A 1014 37.00 -60.16 13.75
N ASN A 1015 36.08 -59.19 13.85
CA ASN A 1015 34.72 -59.29 13.31
C ASN A 1015 34.59 -58.68 11.90
N SER A 1016 35.70 -58.31 11.26
CA SER A 1016 35.72 -57.71 9.93
C SER A 1016 36.24 -58.70 8.85
N PRO A 1017 36.15 -58.34 7.56
CA PRO A 1017 36.75 -59.12 6.48
C PRO A 1017 38.28 -59.28 6.56
N PHE A 1018 38.97 -58.56 7.47
CA PHE A 1018 40.42 -58.57 7.63
C PHE A 1018 40.91 -59.61 8.66
N ALA A 1019 40.01 -60.26 9.41
CA ALA A 1019 40.35 -61.15 10.53
C ALA A 1019 41.31 -62.29 10.19
N SER A 1020 41.26 -62.80 8.94
CA SER A 1020 42.04 -63.94 8.47
C SER A 1020 43.25 -63.56 7.60
N ALA A 1021 43.51 -62.26 7.42
CA ALA A 1021 44.58 -61.79 6.55
C ALA A 1021 45.97 -61.99 7.22
N PRO A 1022 46.95 -62.60 6.54
CA PRO A 1022 48.28 -62.85 7.10
C PRO A 1022 48.97 -61.55 7.55
N GLY A 1023 49.56 -61.55 8.74
CA GLY A 1023 50.32 -60.41 9.29
C GLY A 1023 49.46 -59.27 9.89
N VAL A 1024 48.15 -59.24 9.65
CA VAL A 1024 47.26 -58.16 10.13
C VAL A 1024 47.24 -58.08 11.65
N GLY A 1025 47.15 -59.19 12.38
CA GLY A 1025 47.15 -59.15 13.86
C GLY A 1025 48.40 -58.50 14.49
N GLN A 1026 49.59 -58.76 13.93
CA GLN A 1026 50.84 -58.15 14.40
C GLN A 1026 50.93 -56.67 14.02
N ASN A 1027 50.48 -56.31 12.82
CA ASN A 1027 50.47 -54.93 12.33
C ASN A 1027 49.45 -54.06 13.05
N VAL A 1028 48.27 -54.62 13.37
CA VAL A 1028 47.25 -53.98 14.24
C VAL A 1028 47.84 -53.73 15.62
N THR A 1029 48.49 -54.73 16.22
CA THR A 1029 49.15 -54.58 17.52
C THR A 1029 50.22 -53.48 17.48
N THR A 1030 51.01 -53.43 16.41
CA THR A 1030 52.04 -52.39 16.22
C THR A 1030 51.43 -51.00 16.03
N PHE A 1031 50.37 -50.88 15.23
CA PHE A 1031 49.66 -49.63 14.97
C PHE A 1031 49.03 -49.07 16.25
N VAL A 1032 48.30 -49.89 17.01
CA VAL A 1032 47.64 -49.43 18.24
C VAL A 1032 48.66 -49.10 19.34
N ASN A 1033 49.83 -49.76 19.35
CA ASN A 1033 50.93 -49.40 20.25
C ASN A 1033 51.69 -48.12 19.83
N SER A 1034 51.49 -47.61 18.60
CA SER A 1034 52.09 -46.37 18.10
C SER A 1034 51.22 -45.13 18.40
N THR A 1035 50.92 -44.93 19.69
CA THR A 1035 50.10 -43.82 20.18
C THR A 1035 50.67 -42.45 19.76
N ASN A 1036 49.82 -41.44 19.58
CA ASN A 1036 50.19 -40.06 19.23
C ASN A 1036 50.72 -39.83 17.79
N THR A 1037 50.39 -40.70 16.84
CA THR A 1037 50.59 -40.43 15.41
C THR A 1037 49.36 -39.77 14.80
N ALA A 1038 49.51 -39.02 13.71
CA ALA A 1038 48.37 -38.45 12.98
C ALA A 1038 47.38 -39.53 12.52
N ALA A 1039 47.88 -40.71 12.16
CA ALA A 1039 47.06 -41.86 11.79
C ALA A 1039 46.27 -42.42 12.99
N TYR A 1040 46.89 -42.53 14.16
CA TYR A 1040 46.22 -42.95 15.39
C TYR A 1040 45.14 -41.95 15.84
N ASN A 1041 45.42 -40.64 15.77
CA ASN A 1041 44.43 -39.61 16.12
C ASN A 1041 43.24 -39.58 15.15
N ASN A 1042 43.48 -39.76 13.85
CA ASN A 1042 42.40 -39.87 12.86
C ASN A 1042 41.58 -41.15 13.05
N PHE A 1043 42.22 -42.25 13.45
CA PHE A 1043 41.55 -43.50 13.78
C PHE A 1043 40.53 -43.33 14.91
N LEU A 1044 40.87 -42.57 15.96
CA LEU A 1044 40.01 -42.33 17.11
C LEU A 1044 38.72 -41.54 16.79
N LEU A 1045 38.54 -41.08 15.53
CA LEU A 1045 37.32 -40.45 15.03
C LEU A 1045 36.31 -41.45 14.45
N ALA A 1046 36.64 -42.74 14.36
CA ALA A 1046 35.76 -43.75 13.81
C ALA A 1046 34.46 -43.87 14.63
N LYS A 1047 33.31 -43.75 13.97
CA LYS A 1047 31.99 -43.69 14.62
C LYS A 1047 31.44 -45.08 14.96
N ASN A 1048 31.89 -46.11 14.24
CA ASN A 1048 31.43 -47.49 14.41
C ASN A 1048 32.55 -48.51 14.15
N GLY A 1049 32.27 -49.79 14.41
CA GLY A 1049 33.24 -50.88 14.26
C GLY A 1049 33.66 -51.18 12.81
N THR A 1050 32.87 -50.74 11.82
CA THR A 1050 33.22 -50.89 10.41
C THR A 1050 34.21 -49.81 9.97
N ASP A 1051 34.02 -48.58 10.42
CA ASP A 1051 34.94 -47.46 10.15
C ASP A 1051 36.34 -47.75 10.72
N SER A 1052 36.40 -48.23 11.97
CA SER A 1052 37.64 -48.61 12.65
C SER A 1052 38.35 -49.75 11.92
N ALA A 1053 37.61 -50.82 11.58
CA ALA A 1053 38.16 -51.97 10.88
C ALA A 1053 38.67 -51.63 9.47
N ASN A 1054 37.95 -50.79 8.72
CA ASN A 1054 38.36 -50.36 7.39
C ASN A 1054 39.62 -49.47 7.43
N PHE A 1055 39.69 -48.52 8.36
CA PHE A 1055 40.84 -47.64 8.52
C PHE A 1055 42.11 -48.43 8.87
N VAL A 1056 42.03 -49.27 9.90
CA VAL A 1056 43.16 -50.07 10.36
C VAL A 1056 43.49 -51.16 9.34
N GLY A 1057 42.48 -51.80 8.74
CA GLY A 1057 42.66 -52.80 7.68
C GLY A 1057 43.43 -52.26 6.48
N ALA A 1058 43.14 -51.04 6.03
CA ALA A 1058 43.85 -50.40 4.91
C ALA A 1058 45.34 -50.16 5.21
N ILE A 1059 45.68 -49.72 6.43
CA ILE A 1059 47.06 -49.43 6.85
C ILE A 1059 47.85 -50.71 7.14
N THR A 1060 47.21 -51.74 7.68
CA THR A 1060 47.90 -52.93 8.24
C THR A 1060 48.01 -54.13 7.29
N THR A 1061 47.29 -54.14 6.16
CA THR A 1061 47.47 -55.19 5.14
C THR A 1061 48.73 -54.96 4.33
N ASP A 1062 49.52 -56.01 4.13
CA ASP A 1062 50.80 -55.94 3.42
C ASP A 1062 50.60 -55.90 1.88
N THR A 1063 51.27 -54.98 1.19
CA THR A 1063 51.30 -54.92 -0.28
C THR A 1063 52.30 -55.90 -0.90
N SER A 1064 53.15 -56.53 -0.09
CA SER A 1064 54.21 -57.44 -0.54
C SER A 1064 53.68 -58.63 -1.33
N ALA A 1065 52.52 -59.19 -0.98
CA ALA A 1065 51.91 -60.32 -1.70
C ALA A 1065 51.52 -59.96 -3.14
N ALA A 1066 51.01 -58.74 -3.37
CA ALA A 1066 50.73 -58.24 -4.72
C ALA A 1066 52.02 -58.04 -5.52
N VAL A 1067 53.09 -57.57 -4.86
CA VAL A 1067 54.43 -57.44 -5.45
C VAL A 1067 55.04 -58.80 -5.79
N THR A 1068 54.96 -59.80 -4.90
CA THR A 1068 55.50 -61.15 -5.14
C THR A 1068 54.75 -61.85 -6.27
N ASN A 1069 53.42 -61.76 -6.31
CA ASN A 1069 52.64 -62.32 -7.43
C ASN A 1069 52.98 -61.62 -8.75
N ALA A 1070 53.11 -60.29 -8.74
CA ALA A 1070 53.57 -59.55 -9.93
C ALA A 1070 55.00 -59.95 -10.34
N GLN A 1071 55.91 -60.16 -9.39
CA GLN A 1071 57.28 -60.65 -9.65
C GLN A 1071 57.30 -62.09 -10.16
N LEU A 1072 56.38 -62.94 -9.71
CA LEU A 1072 56.24 -64.31 -10.22
C LEU A 1072 55.75 -64.32 -11.67
N ASP A 1073 54.79 -63.45 -12.01
CA ASP A 1073 54.32 -63.31 -13.38
C ASP A 1073 55.43 -62.73 -14.29
N ILE A 1074 56.22 -61.77 -13.80
CA ILE A 1074 57.45 -61.32 -14.47
C ILE A 1074 58.40 -62.50 -14.73
N ALA A 1075 58.65 -63.33 -13.72
CA ALA A 1075 59.56 -64.47 -13.85
C ALA A 1075 59.04 -65.50 -14.87
N LYS A 1076 57.72 -65.77 -14.89
CA LYS A 1076 57.10 -66.65 -15.90
C LYS A 1076 57.22 -66.07 -17.30
N ASP A 1077 57.00 -64.77 -17.48
CA ASP A 1077 57.14 -64.13 -18.79
C ASP A 1077 58.58 -64.19 -19.29
N ILE A 1078 59.55 -63.92 -18.42
CA ILE A 1078 60.98 -64.05 -18.75
C ILE A 1078 61.31 -65.51 -19.10
N GLN A 1079 60.78 -66.49 -18.36
CA GLN A 1079 60.91 -67.91 -18.71
C GLN A 1079 60.25 -68.25 -20.05
N ALA A 1080 59.09 -67.69 -20.37
CA ALA A 1080 58.43 -67.89 -21.65
C ALA A 1080 59.27 -67.32 -22.80
N GLN A 1081 59.90 -66.15 -22.61
CA GLN A 1081 60.83 -65.60 -23.61
C GLN A 1081 62.07 -66.48 -23.80
N LEU A 1082 62.62 -67.03 -22.71
CA LEU A 1082 63.75 -67.97 -22.75
C LEU A 1082 63.34 -69.29 -23.40
N GLY A 1083 62.16 -69.82 -23.10
CA GLY A 1083 61.59 -71.01 -23.72
C GLY A 1083 61.34 -70.83 -25.22
N ASN A 1084 60.81 -69.67 -25.63
CA ASN A 1084 60.67 -69.32 -27.04
C ASN A 1084 62.02 -69.21 -27.75
N ARG A 1085 63.07 -68.73 -27.07
CA ARG A 1085 64.43 -68.73 -27.61
C ARG A 1085 64.95 -70.15 -27.78
N LEU A 1086 64.78 -71.02 -26.77
CA LEU A 1086 65.19 -72.42 -26.82
C LEU A 1086 64.45 -73.20 -27.93
N GLY A 1087 63.16 -72.94 -28.12
CA GLY A 1087 62.33 -73.53 -29.18
C GLY A 1087 62.74 -73.07 -30.59
N ALA A 1088 63.08 -71.79 -30.77
CA ALA A 1088 63.57 -71.27 -32.04
C ALA A 1088 64.93 -71.86 -32.45
N LEU A 1089 65.77 -72.28 -31.49
CA LEU A 1089 67.04 -72.96 -31.77
C LEU A 1089 66.91 -74.47 -32.04
N ARG A 1090 65.84 -75.13 -31.59
CA ARG A 1090 65.55 -76.56 -31.87
C ARG A 1090 65.22 -76.86 -33.34
N TYR A 1091 65.14 -75.85 -34.18
CA TYR A 1091 64.79 -75.97 -35.60
C TYR A 1091 66.03 -76.02 -36.54
N LEU A 1092 67.26 -76.10 -36.01
CA LEU A 1092 68.54 -75.95 -36.76
C LEU A 1092 69.35 -77.27 -37.00
N GLY A 1093 68.70 -78.39 -37.33
CA GLY A 1093 69.33 -79.56 -38.01
C GLY A 1093 68.26 -80.38 -38.73
N THR A 1094 68.31 -80.79 -40.02
CA THR A 1094 69.36 -81.01 -41.05
C THR A 1094 68.79 -80.73 -42.48
N PRO A 1095 69.63 -80.53 -43.53
CA PRO A 1095 69.18 -80.28 -44.92
C PRO A 1095 69.27 -81.52 -45.80
N GLU A 1096 68.18 -81.96 -46.40
CA GLU A 1096 68.22 -83.12 -47.29
C GLU A 1096 67.15 -83.07 -48.38
N THR A 1097 67.59 -83.39 -49.59
CA THR A 1097 66.91 -84.35 -50.47
C THR A 1097 66.35 -85.48 -49.59
N ALA A 1098 65.04 -85.69 -49.41
CA ALA A 1098 64.04 -85.73 -50.45
C ALA A 1098 64.57 -86.48 -51.69
N GLU A 1099 64.63 -87.82 -51.64
CA GLU A 1099 64.61 -88.64 -52.85
C GLU A 1099 63.88 -89.98 -52.61
N MET A 1100 62.93 -90.25 -53.51
CA MET A 1100 61.93 -91.31 -53.47
C MET A 1100 62.49 -92.71 -53.80
N ALA A 1101 62.03 -93.72 -53.06
CA ALA A 1101 61.64 -95.07 -53.50
C ALA A 1101 60.95 -95.77 -52.30
N GLY A 1102 59.64 -96.01 -52.14
CA GLY A 1102 58.50 -96.32 -53.03
C GLY A 1102 58.02 -97.76 -52.72
N PRO A 1103 56.70 -98.13 -52.66
CA PRO A 1103 55.50 -97.38 -53.10
C PRO A 1103 54.28 -97.38 -52.13
N GLU A 1104 53.28 -96.55 -52.49
CA GLU A 1104 51.89 -96.39 -51.97
C GLU A 1104 51.72 -95.79 -50.55
N ALA A 1105 51.08 -94.65 -50.25
CA ALA A 1105 50.44 -93.50 -50.92
C ALA A 1105 50.10 -92.47 -49.79
N GLY A 1106 50.14 -91.14 -49.86
CA GLY A 1106 50.72 -90.15 -50.76
C GLY A 1106 50.72 -88.79 -50.02
N ALA A 1107 51.89 -88.16 -49.81
CA ALA A 1107 51.99 -86.86 -49.14
C ALA A 1107 53.36 -86.15 -49.37
N ILE A 1108 53.41 -85.39 -50.46
CA ILE A 1108 53.93 -84.02 -50.68
C ILE A 1108 55.12 -83.50 -49.81
N PRO A 1109 56.35 -83.42 -50.37
CA PRO A 1109 57.53 -82.85 -49.73
C PRO A 1109 57.62 -81.32 -49.85
N ALA A 1110 58.29 -80.72 -48.87
CA ALA A 1110 58.45 -79.28 -48.68
C ALA A 1110 59.16 -78.57 -49.85
N ALA A 1111 58.61 -77.43 -50.24
CA ALA A 1111 59.24 -76.47 -51.13
C ALA A 1111 59.98 -75.42 -50.27
N VAL A 1112 61.30 -75.46 -50.38
CA VAL A 1112 62.30 -74.59 -49.75
C VAL A 1112 62.27 -73.21 -50.41
N ALA A 1113 62.26 -72.11 -49.65
CA ALA A 1113 62.17 -70.75 -50.21
C ALA A 1113 63.25 -69.80 -49.66
N ALA A 1114 64.13 -69.39 -50.58
CA ALA A 1114 65.05 -68.25 -50.62
C ALA A 1114 65.31 -67.50 -49.29
N GLY A 1115 66.38 -67.94 -48.61
CA GLY A 1115 66.85 -67.52 -47.28
C GLY A 1115 67.35 -68.73 -46.48
N ASP A 1116 66.83 -69.91 -46.83
CA ASP A 1116 67.32 -71.24 -46.47
C ASP A 1116 68.71 -71.48 -47.05
N GLU A 1117 69.71 -70.90 -46.39
CA GLU A 1117 70.96 -71.60 -46.22
C GLU A 1117 70.82 -72.45 -44.95
N ALA A 1118 71.00 -73.76 -45.12
CA ALA A 1118 71.43 -74.60 -44.03
C ALA A 1118 72.83 -74.14 -43.60
N VAL A 1119 72.86 -73.14 -42.73
CA VAL A 1119 74.09 -72.57 -42.15
C VAL A 1119 74.48 -73.45 -40.97
N ASP A 1120 75.40 -74.34 -41.28
CA ASP A 1120 76.24 -75.11 -40.37
C ASP A 1120 77.15 -74.14 -39.59
N ASN A 1121 76.58 -73.41 -38.60
CA ASN A 1121 77.21 -72.75 -37.45
C ASN A 1121 76.28 -71.65 -36.85
N VAL A 1122 75.35 -72.04 -35.96
CA VAL A 1122 74.74 -71.12 -34.99
C VAL A 1122 75.11 -71.58 -33.59
N ALA A 1123 76.41 -71.53 -33.31
CA ALA A 1123 76.98 -71.99 -32.05
C ALA A 1123 77.13 -70.86 -31.00
N TYR A 1124 76.99 -69.57 -31.37
CA TYR A 1124 77.28 -68.40 -30.53
C TYR A 1124 76.47 -67.15 -30.94
N GLY A 1125 75.85 -66.41 -30.00
CA GLY A 1125 75.19 -65.12 -30.32
C GLY A 1125 74.50 -64.36 -29.16
N ILE A 1126 74.32 -63.04 -29.31
CA ILE A 1126 73.57 -62.16 -28.38
C ILE A 1126 72.17 -61.87 -28.95
N TRP A 1127 71.15 -61.86 -28.11
CA TRP A 1127 69.77 -61.52 -28.48
C TRP A 1127 69.11 -60.61 -27.42
N ALA A 1128 68.10 -59.84 -27.83
CA ALA A 1128 67.29 -59.04 -26.92
C ALA A 1128 65.80 -59.07 -27.31
N LYS A 1129 64.90 -59.13 -26.33
CA LYS A 1129 63.45 -59.14 -26.53
C LYS A 1129 62.72 -58.26 -25.51
N PRO A 1130 62.02 -57.19 -25.94
CA PRO A 1130 61.10 -56.47 -25.07
C PRO A 1130 59.80 -57.25 -24.88
N PHE A 1131 59.14 -57.04 -23.74
CA PHE A 1131 57.82 -57.58 -23.44
C PHE A 1131 56.99 -56.61 -22.59
N TYR A 1132 55.67 -56.73 -22.69
CA TYR A 1132 54.69 -56.01 -21.88
C TYR A 1132 53.65 -57.01 -21.41
N THR A 1133 53.31 -56.98 -20.12
CA THR A 1133 52.26 -57.80 -19.54
C THR A 1133 51.35 -57.02 -18.59
N ASP A 1134 50.08 -57.39 -18.61
CA ASP A 1134 49.04 -56.82 -17.78
C ASP A 1134 48.41 -57.93 -16.94
N ALA A 1135 48.56 -57.84 -15.62
CA ALA A 1135 48.07 -58.81 -14.66
C ALA A 1135 46.94 -58.20 -13.83
N HIS A 1136 45.79 -58.87 -13.86
CA HIS A 1136 44.60 -58.46 -13.12
C HIS A 1136 44.28 -59.52 -12.07
N GLN A 1137 44.31 -59.14 -10.79
CA GLN A 1137 43.82 -59.99 -9.70
C GLN A 1137 42.60 -59.34 -9.03
N SER A 1138 41.48 -60.04 -9.03
CA SER A 1138 40.32 -59.68 -8.20
C SER A 1138 40.56 -60.09 -6.75
N LYS A 1139 39.85 -59.45 -5.80
CA LYS A 1139 39.94 -59.74 -4.36
C LYS A 1139 39.99 -61.25 -4.07
N LYS A 1140 41.03 -61.71 -3.35
CA LYS A 1140 41.22 -63.13 -3.03
C LYS A 1140 41.83 -63.31 -1.63
N GLY A 1141 41.21 -64.15 -0.80
CA GLY A 1141 41.77 -64.57 0.48
C GLY A 1141 42.12 -63.44 1.44
N GLY A 1142 41.29 -62.39 1.50
CA GLY A 1142 41.54 -61.23 2.36
C GLY A 1142 42.53 -60.21 1.80
N LEU A 1143 43.14 -60.43 0.63
CA LEU A 1143 43.99 -59.47 -0.08
C LEU A 1143 43.17 -58.58 -1.03
N ALA A 1144 43.53 -57.30 -1.13
CA ALA A 1144 42.90 -56.33 -2.02
C ALA A 1144 43.16 -56.75 -3.47
N GLY A 1145 42.15 -56.60 -4.34
CA GLY A 1145 42.39 -56.76 -5.76
C GLY A 1145 43.43 -55.74 -6.25
N TYR A 1146 44.13 -56.06 -7.33
CA TYR A 1146 45.09 -55.14 -7.95
C TYR A 1146 45.12 -55.28 -9.47
N LYS A 1147 45.61 -54.22 -10.12
CA LYS A 1147 46.01 -54.22 -11.54
C LYS A 1147 47.48 -53.88 -11.61
N ALA A 1148 48.28 -54.83 -12.10
CA ALA A 1148 49.72 -54.67 -12.26
C ALA A 1148 50.05 -54.59 -13.76
N LYS A 1149 50.79 -53.56 -14.15
CA LYS A 1149 51.27 -53.39 -15.52
C LYS A 1149 52.79 -53.45 -15.54
N THR A 1150 53.33 -54.41 -16.25
CA THR A 1150 54.77 -54.67 -16.36
C THR A 1150 55.25 -54.37 -17.77
N THR A 1151 56.35 -53.62 -17.87
CA THR A 1151 57.11 -53.48 -19.11
C THR A 1151 58.55 -53.88 -18.85
N GLY A 1152 59.17 -54.63 -19.75
CA GLY A 1152 60.53 -55.11 -19.57
C GLY A 1152 61.26 -55.45 -20.85
N VAL A 1153 62.56 -55.69 -20.71
CA VAL A 1153 63.42 -56.22 -21.77
C VAL A 1153 64.31 -57.31 -21.20
N VAL A 1154 64.44 -58.41 -21.95
CA VAL A 1154 65.40 -59.48 -21.67
C VAL A 1154 66.50 -59.43 -22.70
N ILE A 1155 67.75 -59.50 -22.27
CA ILE A 1155 68.93 -59.55 -23.12
C ILE A 1155 69.70 -60.82 -22.76
N GLY A 1156 69.91 -61.70 -23.73
CA GLY A 1156 70.57 -62.99 -23.54
C GLY A 1156 71.77 -63.18 -24.44
N LEU A 1157 72.65 -64.10 -24.03
CA LEU A 1157 73.80 -64.57 -24.78
C LEU A 1157 73.79 -66.11 -24.78
N ASP A 1158 74.01 -66.70 -25.93
CA ASP A 1158 74.00 -68.15 -26.17
C ASP A 1158 75.41 -68.64 -26.54
N MET A 1159 75.80 -69.81 -26.03
CA MET A 1159 77.11 -70.43 -26.25
C MET A 1159 77.00 -71.96 -26.31
N LEU A 1160 77.62 -72.64 -27.28
CA LEU A 1160 77.75 -74.10 -27.25
C LEU A 1160 78.85 -74.52 -26.26
N ALA A 1161 78.48 -75.32 -25.26
CA ALA A 1161 79.41 -75.93 -24.32
C ALA A 1161 80.04 -77.22 -24.89
N ASN A 1162 79.34 -77.88 -25.82
CA ASN A 1162 79.84 -78.89 -26.76
C ASN A 1162 78.81 -79.08 -27.88
N ASP A 1163 79.11 -79.96 -28.85
CA ASP A 1163 78.32 -80.16 -30.07
C ASP A 1163 76.84 -80.52 -29.81
N ASN A 1164 76.53 -81.11 -28.64
CA ASN A 1164 75.18 -81.51 -28.26
C ASN A 1164 74.63 -80.71 -27.07
N LEU A 1165 75.29 -79.64 -26.59
CA LEU A 1165 74.87 -78.87 -25.42
C LEU A 1165 75.08 -77.36 -25.65
N MET A 1166 73.98 -76.61 -25.70
CA MET A 1166 73.98 -75.15 -25.61
C MET A 1166 73.74 -74.70 -24.18
N ILE A 1167 74.46 -73.67 -23.74
CA ILE A 1167 74.20 -72.95 -22.50
C ILE A 1167 74.09 -71.46 -22.84
N GLY A 1168 73.09 -70.79 -22.29
CA GLY A 1168 72.94 -69.34 -22.42
C GLY A 1168 72.68 -68.70 -21.06
N ALA A 1169 72.98 -67.40 -21.00
CA ALA A 1169 72.68 -66.56 -19.85
C ALA A 1169 71.90 -65.34 -20.31
N ALA A 1170 70.92 -64.89 -19.53
CA ALA A 1170 70.12 -63.71 -19.84
C ALA A 1170 69.89 -62.84 -18.62
N ILE A 1171 69.82 -61.54 -18.85
CA ILE A 1171 69.44 -60.53 -17.87
C ILE A 1171 68.11 -59.91 -18.31
N GLY A 1172 67.17 -59.79 -17.37
CA GLY A 1172 65.91 -59.11 -17.56
C GLY A 1172 65.84 -57.86 -16.69
N ILE A 1173 65.41 -56.73 -17.26
CA ILE A 1173 65.11 -55.51 -16.52
C ILE A 1173 63.66 -55.16 -16.75
N THR A 1174 62.92 -54.90 -15.67
CA THR A 1174 61.47 -54.68 -15.70
C THR A 1174 61.06 -53.54 -14.78
N LYS A 1175 59.97 -52.88 -15.15
CA LYS A 1175 59.25 -51.93 -14.30
C LYS A 1175 57.79 -52.33 -14.25
N THR A 1176 57.24 -52.38 -13.05
CA THR A 1176 55.85 -52.78 -12.80
C THR A 1176 55.14 -51.76 -11.92
N ASP A 1177 54.03 -51.23 -12.41
CA ASP A 1177 53.16 -50.33 -11.65
C ASP A 1177 51.93 -51.11 -11.19
N ILE A 1178 51.71 -51.19 -9.88
CA ILE A 1178 50.58 -51.88 -9.25
C ILE A 1178 49.59 -50.86 -8.69
N LYS A 1179 48.36 -50.85 -9.20
CA LYS A 1179 47.25 -50.06 -8.67
C LYS A 1179 46.33 -50.96 -7.84
N HIS A 1180 46.17 -50.64 -6.56
CA HIS A 1180 45.32 -51.41 -5.66
C HIS A 1180 43.84 -51.04 -5.84
N GLN A 1181 42.96 -51.98 -5.56
CA GLN A 1181 41.50 -51.86 -5.63
C GLN A 1181 40.86 -52.19 -4.28
N ASP A 1182 39.53 -52.21 -4.24
CA ASP A 1182 38.74 -52.52 -3.04
C ASP A 1182 39.11 -51.63 -1.84
N TYR A 1183 39.48 -52.23 -0.71
CA TYR A 1183 39.79 -51.53 0.54
C TYR A 1183 41.15 -50.80 0.53
N LYS A 1184 41.97 -50.98 -0.53
CA LYS A 1184 43.19 -50.19 -0.82
C LYS A 1184 43.04 -49.30 -2.05
N LYS A 1185 41.80 -49.08 -2.52
CA LYS A 1185 41.53 -48.26 -3.71
C LYS A 1185 42.08 -46.85 -3.52
N GLY A 1186 43.05 -46.48 -4.36
CA GLY A 1186 43.75 -45.20 -4.29
C GLY A 1186 45.27 -45.36 -4.13
N ASP A 1187 45.71 -46.47 -3.52
CA ASP A 1187 47.12 -46.77 -3.31
C ASP A 1187 47.80 -47.26 -4.60
N LYS A 1188 49.09 -46.94 -4.76
CA LYS A 1188 49.94 -47.39 -5.86
C LYS A 1188 51.27 -47.93 -5.32
N THR A 1189 51.78 -48.99 -5.94
CA THR A 1189 53.10 -49.56 -5.63
C THR A 1189 53.90 -49.71 -6.92
N ASP A 1190 55.07 -49.09 -6.96
CA ASP A 1190 55.98 -49.17 -8.10
C ASP A 1190 57.12 -50.16 -7.78
N VAL A 1191 57.38 -51.10 -8.70
CA VAL A 1191 58.36 -52.17 -8.53
C VAL A 1191 59.33 -52.14 -9.70
N ASN A 1192 60.63 -52.05 -9.42
CA ASN A 1192 61.69 -52.24 -10.42
C ASN A 1192 62.31 -53.62 -10.23
N GLY A 1193 62.34 -54.43 -11.28
CA GLY A 1193 62.84 -55.80 -11.23
C GLY A 1193 64.08 -56.00 -12.09
N PHE A 1194 65.06 -56.72 -11.55
CA PHE A 1194 66.22 -57.23 -12.28
C PHE A 1194 66.27 -58.74 -12.09
N SER A 1195 66.43 -59.50 -13.16
CA SER A 1195 66.55 -60.95 -13.12
C SER A 1195 67.79 -61.40 -13.88
N PHE A 1196 68.42 -62.46 -13.43
CA PHE A 1196 69.46 -63.17 -14.14
C PHE A 1196 69.06 -64.64 -14.28
N SER A 1197 69.18 -65.19 -15.48
CA SER A 1197 68.77 -66.55 -15.81
C SER A 1197 69.89 -67.25 -16.56
N LEU A 1198 70.14 -68.51 -16.22
CA LEU A 1198 70.97 -69.44 -16.98
C LEU A 1198 70.05 -70.52 -17.54
N TYR A 1199 70.25 -70.90 -18.79
CA TYR A 1199 69.47 -71.93 -19.46
C TYR A 1199 70.39 -72.78 -20.33
N GLY A 1200 69.97 -73.98 -20.66
CA GLY A 1200 70.69 -74.81 -21.61
C GLY A 1200 69.80 -75.84 -22.27
N ALA A 1201 70.20 -76.29 -23.46
CA ALA A 1201 69.54 -77.37 -24.19
C ALA A 1201 70.58 -78.43 -24.53
N GLN A 1202 70.29 -79.67 -24.14
CA GLN A 1202 71.11 -80.83 -24.46
C GLN A 1202 70.35 -81.76 -25.41
N GLN A 1203 70.98 -82.15 -26.52
CA GLN A 1203 70.46 -83.12 -27.47
C GLN A 1203 70.94 -84.53 -27.06
N LEU A 1204 70.00 -85.41 -26.70
CA LEU A 1204 70.28 -86.79 -26.30
C LEU A 1204 70.20 -87.73 -27.51
N VAL A 1205 71.10 -88.72 -27.53
CA VAL A 1205 71.38 -89.66 -28.62
C VAL A 1205 70.17 -90.54 -29.03
N GLU A 1206 70.23 -91.04 -30.26
CA GLU A 1206 69.14 -91.47 -31.16
C GLU A 1206 68.25 -92.64 -30.69
N ASP A 1207 68.70 -93.47 -29.75
CA ASP A 1207 67.95 -94.64 -29.27
C ASP A 1207 67.56 -94.56 -27.78
N PHE A 1208 67.36 -93.35 -27.26
CA PHE A 1208 66.86 -93.22 -25.88
C PHE A 1208 65.40 -93.71 -25.73
N PHE A 1209 64.64 -93.65 -26.81
CA PHE A 1209 63.36 -94.35 -26.95
C PHE A 1209 63.37 -95.15 -28.25
N ALA A 1210 64.02 -96.31 -28.23
CA ALA A 1210 63.51 -97.41 -29.03
C ALA A 1210 62.34 -98.07 -28.29
#